data_AF-A0A2N0QXX2-F1
#
_entry.id   AF-A0A2N0QXX2-F1
#
_cell.length_a   1.000
_cell.length_b   1.000
_cell.length_c   1.000
_cell.angle_alpha   90.00
_cell.angle_beta   90.00
_cell.angle_gamma   90.00
#
_symmetry.space_group_name_H-M   'P 1'
#
loop_
_entity.id
_entity.type
_entity.pdbx_description
1 polymer ?
#
loop_
_entity_poly.entity_id
_entity_poly.type
_entity_poly.pdbx_seq_one_letter_code
_entity_poly.pdbx_strand_id
1 'polypeptide(L)'
;MELTKILNYDSFNPTPKLKSSPVPISFVSFNEDDSNCTHCGDEYVEIACHQNYCKKCLSCYLANITDNNLYLDVYILTENLKCSEHEISMANKSPHIQECCRNCLEISCFKQIPNRSYFYYRDSYDSFKNVIESEKYCRLCGKSMYQGTENKFTLCSDCYSISFECVESTLTKKPITILYLPWWLNIDSCNFCDILLKFTSDCQKYCENCFTFYIGCRYCLTTNVVFGITNQSQCKKCKRVYSTIFDVTKISTGNSDLDDFLVNSRLEIHNQFKLAEFTDKIKKNIGNYFIPNELFSSIYKNLIDISMEWIPYSQFTNVKEIARGGFGIIYLATWLDGPINDYGQRSNNETVILKRFKNSQDISKYFLNELKSNQSCYKIEHHIIRTYGFTRDPKFDDYILVMQFASGGDLHNWIQQNFTKITWNKQKLAILWQISEGLETIHKANYVHRDFHSGNILFDLSNNKRHQWQIGDLGLTQPTNKTSNNEIYGVIPYIAPEIFKGSSFSKKSDVYCMGMIMWELTTGCKPFSNVEHDINLVYKILDGERPEITEDTPECFAKLMKKCWDPNPKKRPSITEVRKTLSIWYHTNKNIEPFNQAETKRKELMSLKKLGPEFSGKPHPSAIYTSRSLSSFISKCSSIGNSSKEYISRELEFDINLSNISNALGTKRKIEEININSHENSGKSSRTSLTDRE
;
A
#
# COMPACT_ATOMS: atom_id res chain seq x y z
N MET A 1 -21.09 -9.47 17.62
CA MET A 1 -22.52 -9.57 17.25
C MET A 1 -23.37 -8.73 18.20
N GLU A 2 -23.04 -7.44 18.35
CA GLU A 2 -23.73 -6.51 19.26
C GLU A 2 -23.61 -5.05 18.81
N LEU A 3 -23.53 -4.82 17.50
CA LEU A 3 -23.45 -3.48 16.87
C LEU A 3 -24.71 -3.12 16.07
N THR A 4 -25.68 -4.04 15.97
CA THR A 4 -26.89 -3.91 15.14
C THR A 4 -28.05 -3.15 15.80
N LYS A 5 -27.83 -2.54 16.98
CA LYS A 5 -28.85 -1.77 17.72
C LYS A 5 -28.51 -0.29 17.87
N ILE A 6 -27.89 0.32 16.87
CA ILE A 6 -27.81 1.78 16.78
C ILE A 6 -28.57 2.21 15.52
N LEU A 7 -29.84 2.57 15.77
CA LEU A 7 -30.70 3.45 14.98
C LEU A 7 -31.10 2.95 13.58
N ASN A 8 -31.80 1.81 13.51
CA ASN A 8 -32.73 1.58 12.41
C ASN A 8 -34.00 2.42 12.68
N TYR A 9 -33.99 3.69 12.28
CA TYR A 9 -35.21 4.52 12.25
C TYR A 9 -35.59 4.75 10.79
N ASP A 10 -36.64 4.08 10.33
CA ASP A 10 -37.33 4.42 9.07
C ASP A 10 -37.84 5.88 9.06
N SER A 11 -37.84 6.56 10.21
CA SER A 11 -38.23 7.96 10.40
C SER A 11 -37.09 8.99 10.49
N PHE A 12 -35.83 8.61 10.22
CA PHE A 12 -34.71 9.56 10.31
C PHE A 12 -34.85 10.74 9.32
N ASN A 13 -34.82 11.96 9.85
CA ASN A 13 -34.79 13.20 9.07
C ASN A 13 -33.57 14.04 9.48
N PRO A 14 -32.63 14.34 8.56
CA PRO A 14 -31.42 15.09 8.89
C PRO A 14 -31.71 16.54 9.30
N THR A 15 -32.79 17.15 8.81
CA THR A 15 -33.20 18.51 9.18
C THR A 15 -34.70 18.55 9.49
N PRO A 16 -35.13 18.04 10.67
CA PRO A 16 -36.54 17.79 10.98
C PRO A 16 -37.39 19.06 11.09
N LYS A 17 -36.76 20.22 11.28
CA LYS A 17 -37.43 21.53 11.37
C LYS A 17 -37.54 22.27 10.04
N LEU A 18 -36.93 21.74 8.98
CA LEU A 18 -36.97 22.31 7.64
C LEU A 18 -37.78 21.39 6.72
N LYS A 19 -38.55 21.93 5.78
CA LYS A 19 -39.14 21.14 4.69
C LYS A 19 -38.15 20.95 3.54
N SER A 20 -38.43 19.99 2.65
CA SER A 20 -37.76 19.91 1.36
C SER A 20 -38.36 20.96 0.43
N SER A 21 -37.51 21.71 -0.27
CA SER A 21 -37.96 22.67 -1.27
C SER A 21 -38.75 21.98 -2.39
N PRO A 22 -39.80 22.62 -2.94
CA PRO A 22 -40.51 22.12 -4.12
C PRO A 22 -39.68 22.28 -5.40
N VAL A 23 -38.73 23.23 -5.42
CA VAL A 23 -37.85 23.53 -6.56
C VAL A 23 -36.37 23.37 -6.18
N PRO A 24 -35.47 23.07 -7.13
CA PRO A 24 -34.04 22.96 -6.85
C PRO A 24 -33.43 24.28 -6.35
N ILE A 25 -32.54 24.20 -5.35
CA ILE A 25 -31.75 25.32 -4.85
C ILE A 25 -30.45 25.42 -5.68
N SER A 26 -30.49 26.26 -6.72
CA SER A 26 -29.42 26.46 -7.70
C SER A 26 -28.50 27.64 -7.40
N PHE A 27 -28.83 28.48 -6.42
CA PHE A 27 -28.09 29.71 -6.17
C PHE A 27 -26.82 29.53 -5.32
N VAL A 28 -26.42 28.30 -4.96
CA VAL A 28 -25.19 28.02 -4.21
C VAL A 28 -24.36 26.98 -4.95
N SER A 29 -23.03 27.10 -4.96
CA SER A 29 -22.17 26.11 -5.60
C SER A 29 -21.91 24.90 -4.69
N PHE A 30 -21.63 23.75 -5.29
CA PHE A 30 -21.07 22.57 -4.61
C PHE A 30 -19.55 22.57 -4.58
N ASN A 31 -18.91 23.56 -5.21
CA ASN A 31 -17.49 23.84 -5.18
C ASN A 31 -17.27 25.24 -4.60
N GLU A 32 -16.47 25.36 -3.54
CA GLU A 32 -16.19 26.65 -2.90
C GLU A 32 -15.35 27.58 -3.78
N ASP A 33 -14.58 27.02 -4.72
CA ASP A 33 -13.70 27.77 -5.64
C ASP A 33 -14.42 28.30 -6.90
N ASP A 34 -15.71 27.99 -7.09
CA ASP A 34 -16.44 28.51 -8.25
C ASP A 34 -16.66 30.03 -8.11
N SER A 35 -16.14 30.80 -9.06
CA SER A 35 -16.38 32.25 -9.15
C SER A 35 -17.71 32.60 -9.81
N ASN A 36 -18.18 31.78 -10.75
CA ASN A 36 -19.39 32.02 -11.54
C ASN A 36 -20.46 30.97 -11.28
N CYS A 37 -21.72 31.40 -11.29
CA CYS A 37 -22.88 30.54 -11.09
C CYS A 37 -22.98 29.50 -12.20
N THR A 38 -22.94 28.22 -11.80
CA THR A 38 -23.04 27.07 -12.71
C THR A 38 -24.38 26.99 -13.46
N HIS A 39 -25.39 27.76 -13.04
CA HIS A 39 -26.72 27.77 -13.66
C HIS A 39 -27.00 28.96 -14.57
N CYS A 40 -26.53 30.16 -14.22
CA CYS A 40 -26.83 31.38 -15.00
C CYS A 40 -25.60 32.11 -15.56
N GLY A 41 -24.39 31.71 -15.15
CA GLY A 41 -23.12 32.32 -15.58
C GLY A 41 -22.75 33.60 -14.84
N ASP A 42 -23.66 34.24 -14.11
CA ASP A 42 -23.39 35.44 -13.32
C ASP A 42 -22.43 35.12 -12.15
N GLU A 43 -21.61 36.09 -11.75
CA GLU A 43 -20.68 35.97 -10.63
C GLU A 43 -21.40 35.67 -9.30
N TYR A 44 -20.78 34.81 -8.47
CA TYR A 44 -21.24 34.59 -7.12
C TYR A 44 -20.93 35.81 -6.23
N VAL A 45 -21.86 36.15 -5.33
CA VAL A 45 -21.63 37.18 -4.31
C VAL A 45 -21.10 36.50 -3.06
N GLU A 46 -19.92 36.94 -2.60
CA GLU A 46 -19.37 36.55 -1.31
C GLU A 46 -20.08 37.32 -0.18
N ILE A 47 -20.49 36.58 0.86
CA ILE A 47 -21.14 37.11 2.06
C ILE A 47 -20.32 36.78 3.31
N ALA A 48 -20.80 37.26 4.46
CA ALA A 48 -20.19 36.90 5.75
C ALA A 48 -20.09 35.38 5.90
N CYS A 49 -19.12 34.91 6.70
CA CYS A 49 -18.75 33.50 6.82
C CYS A 49 -18.07 32.88 5.57
N HIS A 50 -17.58 33.70 4.62
CA HIS A 50 -16.94 33.26 3.37
C HIS A 50 -17.83 32.32 2.55
N GLN A 51 -19.12 32.64 2.46
CA GLN A 51 -20.08 31.86 1.67
C GLN A 51 -20.38 32.59 0.37
N ASN A 52 -20.64 31.83 -0.69
CA ASN A 52 -20.89 32.36 -2.02
C ASN A 52 -22.31 31.99 -2.48
N TYR A 53 -23.07 32.96 -3.00
CA TYR A 53 -24.38 32.70 -3.58
C TYR A 53 -24.74 33.63 -4.75
N CYS A 54 -25.54 33.13 -5.68
CA CYS A 54 -25.94 33.85 -6.89
C CYS A 54 -27.22 34.63 -6.61
N LYS A 55 -27.13 35.96 -6.61
CA LYS A 55 -28.27 36.86 -6.32
C LYS A 55 -29.43 36.69 -7.30
N LYS A 56 -29.13 36.54 -8.60
CA LYS A 56 -30.13 36.32 -9.66
C LYS A 56 -30.87 35.00 -9.48
N CYS A 57 -30.14 33.89 -9.28
CA CYS A 57 -30.76 32.60 -9.05
C CYS A 57 -31.56 32.55 -7.73
N LEU A 58 -31.12 33.26 -6.69
CA LEU A 58 -31.91 33.38 -5.45
C LEU A 58 -33.22 34.11 -5.71
N SER A 59 -33.19 35.22 -6.44
CA SER A 59 -34.41 35.96 -6.80
C SER A 59 -35.39 35.08 -7.59
N CYS A 60 -34.89 34.34 -8.60
CA CYS A 60 -35.69 33.37 -9.35
C CYS A 60 -36.25 32.26 -8.44
N TYR A 61 -35.46 31.75 -7.51
CA TYR A 61 -35.91 30.72 -6.55
C TYR A 61 -37.05 31.23 -5.67
N LEU A 62 -36.92 32.43 -5.11
CA LEU A 62 -37.96 33.05 -4.28
C LEU A 62 -39.23 33.40 -5.07
N ALA A 63 -39.12 33.68 -6.36
CA ALA A 63 -40.27 33.89 -7.24
C ALA A 63 -41.07 32.61 -7.48
N ASN A 64 -40.41 31.44 -7.45
CA ASN A 64 -41.02 30.15 -7.74
C ASN A 64 -41.57 29.42 -6.49
N ILE A 65 -41.34 29.95 -5.29
CA ILE A 65 -41.93 29.43 -4.05
C ILE A 65 -43.22 30.17 -3.76
N THR A 66 -44.33 29.43 -3.66
CA THR A 66 -45.66 30.00 -3.45
C THR A 66 -46.22 29.73 -2.05
N ASP A 67 -45.47 29.05 -1.18
CA ASP A 67 -45.91 28.70 0.16
C ASP A 67 -44.98 29.25 1.26
N ASN A 68 -45.49 29.27 2.49
CA ASN A 68 -44.81 29.82 3.67
C ASN A 68 -44.04 28.75 4.45
N ASN A 69 -43.65 27.63 3.84
CA ASN A 69 -42.83 26.63 4.51
C ASN A 69 -41.38 27.13 4.68
N LEU A 70 -40.73 26.64 5.74
CA LEU A 70 -39.33 26.94 6.01
C LEU A 70 -38.42 25.93 5.31
N TYR A 71 -37.70 26.39 4.28
CA TYR A 71 -36.77 25.56 3.49
C TYR A 71 -35.30 25.85 3.76
N LEU A 72 -35.01 27.09 4.15
CA LEU A 72 -33.67 27.63 4.34
C LEU A 72 -33.54 28.17 5.76
N ASP A 73 -32.42 27.89 6.41
CA ASP A 73 -32.02 28.49 7.67
C ASP A 73 -30.93 29.54 7.39
N VAL A 74 -31.32 30.82 7.39
CA VAL A 74 -30.49 31.95 6.97
C VAL A 74 -30.45 33.07 8.00
N TYR A 75 -29.33 33.79 8.01
CA TYR A 75 -29.19 35.10 8.64
C TYR A 75 -29.34 36.19 7.59
N ILE A 76 -30.06 37.25 7.93
CA ILE A 76 -30.33 38.40 7.05
C ILE A 76 -29.75 39.63 7.75
N LEU A 77 -28.98 40.44 7.03
CA LEU A 77 -28.46 41.72 7.53
C LEU A 77 -29.55 42.79 7.37
N THR A 78 -29.93 43.43 8.48
CA THR A 78 -30.94 44.49 8.50
C THR A 78 -30.29 45.87 8.65
N GLU A 79 -29.33 46.23 7.79
CA GLU A 79 -28.69 47.55 7.87
C GLU A 79 -29.25 48.58 6.87
N ASN A 80 -30.04 48.17 5.86
CA ASN A 80 -30.58 49.08 4.84
C ASN A 80 -32.09 48.97 4.60
N LEU A 81 -32.91 48.88 5.66
CA LEU A 81 -34.37 49.04 5.54
C LEU A 81 -34.76 50.53 5.64
N LYS A 82 -34.36 51.32 4.64
CA LYS A 82 -35.06 52.58 4.27
C LYS A 82 -35.86 52.37 2.99
N CYS A 83 -36.59 51.25 2.91
CA CYS A 83 -37.58 51.05 1.86
C CYS A 83 -38.88 51.72 2.32
N SER A 84 -39.25 52.82 1.68
CA SER A 84 -40.46 53.59 2.01
C SER A 84 -41.78 52.89 1.67
N GLU A 85 -41.75 51.71 1.03
CA GLU A 85 -42.96 50.97 0.69
C GLU A 85 -43.42 49.95 1.74
N HIS A 86 -42.62 49.59 2.76
CA HIS A 86 -43.05 48.54 3.71
C HIS A 86 -42.49 48.75 5.13
N GLU A 87 -43.37 49.10 6.08
CA GLU A 87 -43.13 48.94 7.53
C GLU A 87 -43.07 47.44 7.86
N ILE A 88 -41.87 46.86 7.91
CA ILE A 88 -41.68 45.58 8.60
C ILE A 88 -41.44 45.94 10.07
N SER A 89 -42.41 45.58 10.91
CA SER A 89 -42.37 45.86 12.34
C SER A 89 -41.12 45.23 12.98
N MET A 90 -40.29 46.08 13.58
CA MET A 90 -39.22 45.69 14.48
C MET A 90 -39.84 45.17 15.78
N ALA A 91 -40.34 43.94 15.77
CA ALA A 91 -40.70 43.20 16.96
C ALA A 91 -40.61 41.70 16.68
N ASN A 92 -39.56 41.06 17.17
CA ASN A 92 -39.49 39.63 17.50
C ASN A 92 -40.40 38.68 16.68
N LYS A 93 -39.81 38.03 15.67
CA LYS A 93 -40.30 36.89 14.84
C LYS A 93 -40.68 37.26 13.40
N SER A 94 -39.73 37.13 12.47
CA SER A 94 -40.02 36.32 11.29
C SER A 94 -38.77 35.58 10.78
N PRO A 95 -38.83 34.24 10.62
CA PRO A 95 -37.77 33.42 10.04
C PRO A 95 -37.93 33.23 8.51
N HIS A 96 -38.91 33.87 7.87
CA HIS A 96 -39.27 33.58 6.47
C HIS A 96 -38.59 34.54 5.50
N ILE A 97 -37.62 34.01 4.74
CA ILE A 97 -36.99 34.72 3.61
C ILE A 97 -38.01 35.23 2.58
N GLN A 98 -39.19 34.58 2.51
CA GLN A 98 -40.30 34.97 1.64
C GLN A 98 -41.02 36.25 2.07
N GLU A 99 -40.93 36.64 3.34
CA GLU A 99 -41.57 37.85 3.89
C GLU A 99 -40.69 39.10 3.75
N CYS A 100 -39.43 38.92 3.32
CA CYS A 100 -38.51 40.03 3.08
C CYS A 100 -38.73 40.66 1.70
N CYS A 101 -38.56 41.98 1.62
CA CYS A 101 -38.57 42.69 0.34
C CYS A 101 -37.47 42.14 -0.58
N ARG A 102 -37.85 41.63 -1.76
CA ARG A 102 -36.93 41.00 -2.73
C ARG A 102 -35.80 41.92 -3.20
N ASN A 103 -36.02 43.23 -3.18
CA ASN A 103 -35.03 44.24 -3.57
C ASN A 103 -34.09 44.66 -2.41
N CYS A 104 -34.45 44.36 -1.16
CA CYS A 104 -33.70 44.73 0.04
C CYS A 104 -33.15 43.52 0.82
N LEU A 105 -33.38 42.30 0.32
CA LEU A 105 -32.92 41.07 0.96
C LEU A 105 -31.41 40.90 0.75
N GLU A 106 -30.67 40.96 1.86
CA GLU A 106 -29.23 40.68 1.91
C GLU A 106 -28.97 39.53 2.88
N ILE A 107 -28.52 38.40 2.35
CA ILE A 107 -28.21 37.21 3.14
C ILE A 107 -26.83 37.39 3.75
N SER A 108 -26.74 37.24 5.07
CA SER A 108 -25.49 37.29 5.80
C SER A 108 -24.83 35.91 5.91
N CYS A 109 -25.61 34.85 6.13
CA CYS A 109 -25.08 33.49 6.26
C CYS A 109 -26.17 32.43 6.06
N PHE A 110 -25.84 31.32 5.41
CA PHE A 110 -26.60 30.08 5.33
C PHE A 110 -26.10 29.08 6.38
N LYS A 111 -27.00 28.65 7.29
CA LYS A 111 -26.65 27.63 8.29
C LYS A 111 -26.42 26.24 7.71
N GLN A 112 -27.10 25.96 6.60
CA GLN A 112 -26.98 24.70 5.86
C GLN A 112 -25.71 24.61 4.99
N ILE A 113 -24.78 25.58 5.03
CA ILE A 113 -23.56 25.59 4.20
C ILE A 113 -22.33 25.96 5.06
N PRO A 114 -21.93 25.11 6.02
CA PRO A 114 -20.78 25.42 6.86
C PRO A 114 -19.47 25.45 6.04
N ASN A 115 -18.68 26.51 6.18
CA ASN A 115 -17.36 26.67 5.52
C ASN A 115 -16.22 25.98 6.32
N ARG A 116 -15.19 25.46 5.65
CA ARG A 116 -13.98 24.84 6.25
C ARG A 116 -13.01 25.87 6.89
N SER A 117 -13.00 27.10 6.41
CA SER A 117 -11.99 28.14 6.67
C SER A 117 -12.20 29.01 7.93
N TYR A 118 -13.18 28.68 8.79
CA TYR A 118 -13.51 29.47 10.00
C TYR A 118 -12.36 29.66 11.01
N PHE A 119 -11.22 28.98 10.86
CA PHE A 119 -10.08 29.08 11.79
C PHE A 119 -8.95 30.00 11.32
N TYR A 120 -8.90 30.38 10.04
CA TYR A 120 -7.78 31.17 9.51
C TYR A 120 -7.96 32.68 9.65
N TYR A 121 -9.21 33.15 9.76
CA TYR A 121 -9.51 34.57 9.90
C TYR A 121 -9.86 34.89 11.35
N ARG A 122 -8.81 35.08 12.16
CA ARG A 122 -8.93 35.59 13.53
C ARG A 122 -9.24 37.10 13.56
N ASP A 123 -9.11 37.77 12.41
CA ASP A 123 -9.30 39.20 12.25
C ASP A 123 -10.27 39.51 11.11
N SER A 124 -11.19 40.45 11.39
CA SER A 124 -12.09 41.18 10.46
C SER A 124 -13.40 40.51 10.01
N TYR A 125 -14.48 40.78 10.75
CA TYR A 125 -15.72 41.44 10.26
C TYR A 125 -16.71 41.57 11.44
N ASP A 126 -17.13 42.81 11.78
CA ASP A 126 -18.15 43.05 12.82
C ASP A 126 -19.47 42.30 12.53
N SER A 127 -19.77 42.02 11.26
CA SER A 127 -20.92 41.24 10.82
C SER A 127 -20.89 39.77 11.30
N PHE A 128 -19.72 39.15 11.41
CA PHE A 128 -19.58 37.77 11.90
C PHE A 128 -19.81 37.68 13.42
N LYS A 129 -19.33 38.68 14.16
CA LYS A 129 -19.56 38.79 15.60
C LYS A 129 -21.06 38.96 15.89
N ASN A 130 -21.78 39.75 15.09
CA ASN A 130 -23.23 39.90 15.20
C ASN A 130 -24.00 38.59 14.95
N VAL A 131 -23.56 37.76 13.98
CA VAL A 131 -24.16 36.44 13.74
C VAL A 131 -23.96 35.53 14.96
N ILE A 132 -22.74 35.47 15.52
CA ILE A 132 -22.42 34.63 16.69
C ILE A 132 -23.09 35.13 17.98
N GLU A 133 -23.07 36.43 18.25
CA GLU A 133 -23.68 37.01 19.47
C GLU A 133 -25.20 36.82 19.51
N SER A 134 -25.84 36.71 18.33
CA SER A 134 -27.26 36.40 18.21
C SER A 134 -27.62 34.93 18.48
N GLU A 135 -26.63 34.03 18.66
CA GLU A 135 -26.80 32.57 18.79
C GLU A 135 -26.87 32.05 20.23
N LYS A 136 -27.54 32.77 21.14
CA LYS A 136 -27.87 32.19 22.46
C LYS A 136 -28.85 31.03 22.35
N TYR A 137 -29.73 31.05 21.34
CA TYR A 137 -30.78 30.05 21.13
C TYR A 137 -30.87 29.63 19.66
N CYS A 138 -31.15 28.35 19.43
CA CYS A 138 -31.43 27.84 18.09
C CYS A 138 -32.74 28.44 17.55
N ARG A 139 -32.71 29.09 16.38
CA ARG A 139 -33.90 29.71 15.75
C ARG A 139 -34.98 28.70 15.34
N LEU A 140 -34.59 27.46 15.08
CA LEU A 140 -35.49 26.40 14.62
C LEU A 140 -36.25 25.69 15.75
N CYS A 141 -35.69 25.63 16.96
CA CYS A 141 -36.31 24.91 18.09
C CYS A 141 -36.32 25.65 19.44
N GLY A 142 -35.67 26.81 19.53
CA GLY A 142 -35.60 27.63 20.74
C GLY A 142 -34.67 27.10 21.84
N LYS A 143 -33.94 25.99 21.63
CA LYS A 143 -33.02 25.45 22.63
C LYS A 143 -31.78 26.35 22.80
N SER A 144 -31.33 26.50 24.05
CA SER A 144 -30.08 27.21 24.38
C SER A 144 -28.87 26.48 23.78
N MET A 145 -27.95 27.25 23.20
CA MET A 145 -26.75 26.73 22.52
C MET A 145 -25.44 27.07 23.28
N TYR A 146 -25.52 27.62 24.49
CA TYR A 146 -24.37 28.28 25.15
C TYR A 146 -23.56 27.39 26.10
N GLN A 147 -22.23 27.35 25.91
CA GLN A 147 -21.23 27.31 26.98
C GLN A 147 -19.84 27.77 26.46
N GLY A 148 -19.39 28.96 26.86
CA GLY A 148 -17.99 29.39 26.75
C GLY A 148 -17.66 30.40 25.64
N THR A 149 -16.65 31.22 25.89
CA THR A 149 -16.21 32.43 25.16
C THR A 149 -15.58 32.19 23.77
N GLU A 150 -15.89 31.08 23.10
CA GLU A 150 -15.31 30.77 21.79
C GLU A 150 -16.26 31.17 20.67
N ASN A 151 -15.86 32.18 19.87
CA ASN A 151 -16.57 32.64 18.67
C ASN A 151 -16.51 31.58 17.55
N LYS A 152 -17.31 30.52 17.64
CA LYS A 152 -17.35 29.42 16.65
C LYS A 152 -18.75 29.24 16.07
N PHE A 153 -18.81 28.89 14.78
CA PHE A 153 -20.06 28.54 14.10
C PHE A 153 -20.56 27.17 14.59
N THR A 154 -21.77 27.13 15.16
CA THR A 154 -22.37 25.91 15.73
C THR A 154 -23.72 25.56 15.09
N LEU A 155 -24.06 24.27 15.10
CA LEU A 155 -25.36 23.74 14.69
C LEU A 155 -26.05 23.02 15.85
N CYS A 156 -27.35 23.24 16.01
CA CYS A 156 -28.19 22.57 17.01
C CYS A 156 -28.39 21.10 16.63
N SER A 157 -27.99 20.16 17.49
CA SER A 157 -28.07 18.72 17.21
C SER A 157 -29.51 18.20 17.01
N ASP A 158 -30.52 18.87 17.57
CA ASP A 158 -31.93 18.50 17.38
C ASP A 158 -32.52 18.99 16.05
N CYS A 159 -31.88 19.98 15.42
CA CYS A 159 -32.33 20.56 14.15
C CYS A 159 -31.45 20.12 12.98
N TYR A 160 -30.23 19.69 13.27
CA TYR A 160 -29.25 19.15 12.35
C TYR A 160 -28.78 17.81 12.89
N SER A 161 -29.41 16.73 12.42
CA SER A 161 -29.10 15.38 12.88
C SER A 161 -28.22 14.68 11.86
N ILE A 162 -27.17 14.04 12.35
CA ILE A 162 -26.25 13.22 11.56
C ILE A 162 -26.59 11.76 11.81
N SER A 163 -26.59 10.96 10.77
CA SER A 163 -26.68 9.51 10.90
C SER A 163 -25.77 8.84 9.88
N PHE A 164 -25.60 7.54 10.02
CA PHE A 164 -24.94 6.72 9.02
C PHE A 164 -25.72 5.41 8.85
N GLU A 165 -25.51 4.75 7.74
CA GLU A 165 -25.97 3.38 7.55
C GLU A 165 -24.92 2.56 6.80
N CYS A 166 -24.98 1.24 6.97
CA CYS A 166 -24.21 0.30 6.17
C CYS A 166 -25.17 -0.36 5.19
N VAL A 167 -24.96 -0.14 3.89
CA VAL A 167 -25.73 -0.78 2.82
C VAL A 167 -24.83 -1.67 1.99
N GLU A 168 -25.42 -2.65 1.32
CA GLU A 168 -24.70 -3.39 0.30
C GLU A 168 -24.53 -2.52 -0.95
N SER A 169 -23.30 -2.39 -1.45
CA SER A 169 -23.03 -1.76 -2.73
C SER A 169 -23.76 -2.50 -3.82
N THR A 170 -24.57 -1.76 -4.58
CA THR A 170 -25.26 -2.29 -5.76
C THR A 170 -24.29 -2.80 -6.83
N LEU A 171 -23.09 -2.22 -6.88
CA LEU A 171 -22.05 -2.52 -7.87
C LEU A 171 -21.12 -3.66 -7.41
N THR A 172 -20.56 -3.56 -6.20
CA THR A 172 -19.52 -4.50 -5.74
C THR A 172 -20.07 -5.61 -4.84
N LYS A 173 -21.35 -5.54 -4.43
CA LYS A 173 -21.96 -6.46 -3.45
C LYS A 173 -21.27 -6.47 -2.08
N LYS A 174 -20.46 -5.45 -1.81
CA LYS A 174 -19.74 -5.28 -0.53
C LYS A 174 -20.45 -4.27 0.37
N PRO A 175 -20.37 -4.42 1.70
CA PRO A 175 -20.87 -3.41 2.62
C PRO A 175 -20.12 -2.09 2.42
N ILE A 176 -20.87 -1.03 2.20
CA ILE A 176 -20.40 0.36 2.12
C ILE A 176 -21.10 1.17 3.20
N THR A 177 -20.37 2.14 3.75
CA THR A 177 -20.94 3.08 4.73
C THR A 177 -21.41 4.34 4.02
N ILE A 178 -22.61 4.82 4.37
CA ILE A 178 -23.11 6.11 3.93
C ILE A 178 -23.29 6.99 5.16
N LEU A 179 -22.65 8.14 5.16
CA LEU A 179 -22.79 9.19 6.17
C LEU A 179 -23.76 10.25 5.65
N TYR A 180 -24.82 10.52 6.41
CA TYR A 180 -25.84 11.52 6.11
C TYR A 180 -25.54 12.82 6.85
N LEU A 181 -25.05 13.81 6.11
CA LEU A 181 -24.80 15.15 6.63
C LEU A 181 -26.03 16.04 6.41
N PRO A 182 -26.48 16.75 7.46
CA PRO A 182 -27.63 17.65 7.38
C PRO A 182 -27.33 19.01 6.71
N TRP A 183 -26.19 19.15 6.04
CA TRP A 183 -25.76 20.36 5.34
C TRP A 183 -25.13 20.06 3.97
N TRP A 184 -24.98 21.12 3.18
CA TRP A 184 -24.35 21.17 1.87
C TRP A 184 -22.84 21.27 2.03
N LEU A 185 -22.11 20.24 1.61
CA LEU A 185 -20.65 20.16 1.78
C LEU A 185 -19.94 20.59 0.50
N ASN A 186 -19.57 21.87 0.41
CA ASN A 186 -19.04 22.51 -0.80
C ASN A 186 -17.50 22.47 -0.95
N ILE A 187 -16.80 21.58 -0.24
CA ILE A 187 -15.33 21.45 -0.31
C ILE A 187 -14.79 21.15 -1.72
N ASP A 188 -13.61 21.66 -2.05
CA ASP A 188 -12.89 21.40 -3.30
C ASP A 188 -12.03 20.11 -3.26
N SER A 189 -11.57 19.74 -2.06
CA SER A 189 -10.55 18.73 -1.81
C SER A 189 -11.08 17.61 -0.91
N CYS A 190 -10.56 16.39 -1.11
CA CYS A 190 -10.96 15.23 -0.34
C CYS A 190 -10.45 15.37 1.09
N ASN A 191 -11.35 15.46 2.07
CA ASN A 191 -10.97 15.56 3.48
C ASN A 191 -10.07 14.39 3.98
N PHE A 192 -9.96 13.27 3.26
CA PHE A 192 -9.17 12.09 3.66
C PHE A 192 -7.72 12.07 3.16
N CYS A 193 -7.48 12.60 1.97
CA CYS A 193 -6.18 12.53 1.31
C CYS A 193 -5.74 13.87 0.71
N ASP A 194 -6.53 14.92 0.92
CA ASP A 194 -6.34 16.29 0.44
C ASP A 194 -6.18 16.44 -1.10
N ILE A 195 -6.47 15.38 -1.87
CA ILE A 195 -6.52 15.43 -3.34
C ILE A 195 -7.78 16.16 -3.80
N LEU A 196 -7.65 17.02 -4.83
CA LEU A 196 -8.76 17.70 -5.49
C LEU A 196 -9.86 16.72 -5.93
N LEU A 197 -11.10 17.05 -5.62
CA LEU A 197 -12.27 16.25 -5.96
C LEU A 197 -12.62 16.41 -7.43
N LYS A 198 -13.05 15.31 -8.05
CA LYS A 198 -13.59 15.34 -9.42
C LYS A 198 -15.08 15.57 -9.36
N PHE A 199 -15.52 16.68 -9.96
CA PHE A 199 -16.92 17.02 -10.09
C PHE A 199 -17.52 16.31 -11.30
N THR A 200 -18.66 15.64 -11.09
CA THR A 200 -19.40 14.96 -12.16
C THR A 200 -20.74 15.64 -12.45
N SER A 201 -21.20 16.48 -11.52
CA SER A 201 -22.28 17.43 -11.72
C SER A 201 -22.16 18.58 -10.73
N ASP A 202 -23.10 19.51 -10.80
CA ASP A 202 -23.27 20.62 -9.86
C ASP A 202 -23.64 20.16 -8.43
N CYS A 203 -23.88 18.87 -8.19
CA CYS A 203 -24.23 18.30 -6.89
C CYS A 203 -23.56 16.94 -6.61
N GLN A 204 -22.60 16.53 -7.43
CA GLN A 204 -21.85 15.30 -7.26
C GLN A 204 -20.36 15.52 -7.49
N LYS A 205 -19.56 15.01 -6.57
CA LYS A 205 -18.10 14.97 -6.68
C LYS A 205 -17.55 13.75 -5.97
N TYR A 206 -16.35 13.32 -6.34
CA TYR A 206 -15.73 12.14 -5.73
C TYR A 206 -14.21 12.23 -5.69
N CYS A 207 -13.64 11.48 -4.75
CA CYS A 207 -12.20 11.28 -4.65
C CYS A 207 -11.83 9.95 -5.34
N GLU A 208 -11.01 10.04 -6.39
CA GLU A 208 -10.50 8.84 -7.11
C GLU A 208 -9.62 7.97 -6.23
N ASN A 209 -8.82 8.56 -5.34
CA ASN A 209 -7.92 7.79 -4.49
C ASN A 209 -8.66 7.07 -3.34
N CYS A 210 -9.63 7.73 -2.70
CA CYS A 210 -10.32 7.18 -1.54
C CYS A 210 -11.58 6.38 -1.89
N PHE A 211 -12.04 6.44 -3.15
CA PHE A 211 -13.36 5.98 -3.57
C PHE A 211 -14.48 6.51 -2.68
N THR A 212 -14.39 7.81 -2.36
CA THR A 212 -15.38 8.52 -1.54
C THR A 212 -16.22 9.43 -2.43
N PHE A 213 -17.54 9.29 -2.36
CA PHE A 213 -18.48 10.09 -3.15
C PHE A 213 -19.23 11.06 -2.25
N TYR A 214 -19.41 12.29 -2.74
CA TYR A 214 -20.16 13.35 -2.07
C TYR A 214 -21.36 13.68 -2.96
N ILE A 215 -22.56 13.36 -2.48
CA ILE A 215 -23.80 13.46 -3.25
C ILE A 215 -24.74 14.42 -2.54
N GLY A 216 -24.85 15.63 -3.08
CA GLY A 216 -25.69 16.70 -2.55
C GLY A 216 -27.15 16.58 -3.02
N CYS A 217 -28.10 16.92 -2.13
CA CYS A 217 -29.51 17.07 -2.49
C CYS A 217 -29.89 18.54 -2.64
N ARG A 218 -30.10 18.98 -3.89
CA ARG A 218 -30.49 20.37 -4.24
C ARG A 218 -31.81 20.84 -3.64
N TYR A 219 -32.66 19.94 -3.15
CA TYR A 219 -33.95 20.29 -2.55
C TYR A 219 -33.89 20.42 -1.02
N CYS A 220 -32.84 19.88 -0.40
CA CYS A 220 -32.72 19.79 1.05
C CYS A 220 -31.46 20.47 1.60
N LEU A 221 -30.49 20.77 0.74
CA LEU A 221 -29.12 21.18 1.10
C LEU A 221 -28.50 20.23 2.13
N THR A 222 -28.58 18.92 1.83
CA THR A 222 -27.96 17.84 2.62
C THR A 222 -26.97 17.08 1.75
N THR A 223 -25.96 16.46 2.34
CA THR A 223 -24.93 15.70 1.60
C THR A 223 -24.85 14.27 2.12
N ASN A 224 -24.91 13.31 1.21
CA ASN A 224 -24.55 11.92 1.50
C ASN A 224 -23.06 11.74 1.17
N VAL A 225 -22.25 11.33 2.15
CA VAL A 225 -20.86 10.94 1.94
C VAL A 225 -20.80 9.42 1.91
N VAL A 226 -20.53 8.84 0.74
CA VAL A 226 -20.49 7.40 0.52
C VAL A 226 -19.06 6.91 0.53
N PHE A 227 -18.78 5.95 1.40
CA PHE A 227 -17.49 5.28 1.57
C PHE A 227 -17.47 3.99 0.77
N GLY A 228 -16.91 4.05 -0.43
CA GLY A 228 -16.95 2.98 -1.41
C GLY A 228 -17.84 3.32 -2.60
N ILE A 229 -17.94 2.38 -3.53
CA ILE A 229 -18.59 2.62 -4.82
C ILE A 229 -20.06 2.24 -4.75
N THR A 230 -20.94 3.10 -5.27
CA THR A 230 -22.37 2.84 -5.45
C THR A 230 -22.84 3.44 -6.77
N ASN A 231 -23.84 2.83 -7.41
CA ASN A 231 -24.47 3.41 -8.61
C ASN A 231 -25.60 4.41 -8.30
N GLN A 232 -26.05 4.47 -7.05
CA GLN A 232 -27.10 5.38 -6.63
C GLN A 232 -27.00 5.75 -5.15
N SER A 233 -27.58 6.89 -4.79
CA SER A 233 -27.75 7.32 -3.41
C SER A 233 -29.10 8.00 -3.23
N GLN A 234 -29.76 7.74 -2.11
CA GLN A 234 -31.06 8.34 -1.80
C GLN A 234 -30.92 9.42 -0.71
N CYS A 235 -31.46 10.61 -0.96
CA CYS A 235 -31.56 11.62 0.09
C CYS A 235 -32.49 11.13 1.19
N LYS A 236 -32.00 11.04 2.44
CA LYS A 236 -32.83 10.55 3.56
C LYS A 236 -34.05 11.41 3.86
N LYS A 237 -33.98 12.72 3.58
CA LYS A 237 -35.06 13.68 3.83
C LYS A 237 -36.18 13.62 2.80
N CYS A 238 -35.87 13.83 1.52
CA CYS A 238 -36.90 13.93 0.47
C CYS A 238 -37.06 12.65 -0.36
N LYS A 239 -36.31 11.58 -0.04
CA LYS A 239 -36.34 10.26 -0.70
C LYS A 239 -36.03 10.26 -2.21
N ARG A 240 -35.61 11.39 -2.78
CA ARG A 240 -35.11 11.47 -4.15
C ARG A 240 -33.84 10.64 -4.30
N VAL A 241 -33.79 9.87 -5.38
CA VAL A 241 -32.66 9.01 -5.75
C VAL A 241 -31.81 9.73 -6.79
N TYR A 242 -30.50 9.71 -6.59
CA TYR A 242 -29.51 10.27 -7.51
C TYR A 242 -28.65 9.12 -8.03
N SER A 243 -28.50 9.02 -9.34
CA SER A 243 -27.52 8.12 -9.96
C SER A 243 -26.12 8.69 -9.76
N THR A 244 -25.20 7.86 -9.29
CA THR A 244 -23.80 8.24 -9.11
C THR A 244 -23.07 8.11 -10.45
N ILE A 245 -22.47 9.20 -10.90
CA ILE A 245 -21.64 9.20 -12.13
C ILE A 245 -20.18 9.05 -11.72
N PHE A 246 -19.47 8.07 -12.30
CA PHE A 246 -18.04 7.91 -12.13
C PHE A 246 -17.43 7.10 -13.28
N ASP A 247 -16.14 7.31 -13.54
CA ASP A 247 -15.40 6.58 -14.57
C ASP A 247 -15.02 5.17 -14.06
N VAL A 248 -15.72 4.15 -14.55
CA VAL A 248 -15.50 2.74 -14.17
C VAL A 248 -14.11 2.26 -14.56
N THR A 249 -13.48 2.83 -15.59
CA THR A 249 -12.13 2.41 -16.04
C THR A 249 -11.03 2.71 -15.01
N LYS A 250 -11.33 3.55 -14.00
CA LYS A 250 -10.42 3.85 -12.89
C LYS A 250 -10.36 2.75 -11.83
N ILE A 251 -11.39 1.91 -11.77
CA ILE A 251 -11.49 0.83 -10.78
C ILE A 251 -11.54 -0.54 -11.42
N SER A 252 -12.00 -0.62 -12.66
CA SER A 252 -12.09 -1.86 -13.39
C SER A 252 -10.83 -2.06 -14.20
N THR A 253 -10.03 -2.98 -13.71
CA THR A 253 -8.80 -3.46 -14.32
C THR A 253 -9.10 -4.50 -15.39
N GLY A 254 -10.36 -4.94 -15.49
CA GLY A 254 -10.82 -6.09 -16.26
C GLY A 254 -10.61 -7.44 -15.54
N ASN A 255 -10.21 -7.42 -14.27
CA ASN A 255 -10.07 -8.61 -13.45
C ASN A 255 -10.70 -8.41 -12.06
N SER A 256 -11.67 -9.26 -11.71
CA SER A 256 -12.45 -9.14 -10.48
C SER A 256 -11.61 -9.22 -9.20
N ASP A 257 -10.53 -10.01 -9.17
CA ASP A 257 -9.69 -10.16 -7.98
C ASP A 257 -8.87 -8.88 -7.69
N LEU A 258 -8.43 -8.18 -8.74
CA LEU A 258 -7.71 -6.92 -8.62
C LEU A 258 -8.64 -5.75 -8.31
N ASP A 259 -9.79 -5.73 -8.95
CA ASP A 259 -10.85 -4.76 -8.66
C ASP A 259 -11.26 -4.91 -7.18
N ASP A 260 -11.45 -6.16 -6.73
CA ASP A 260 -11.75 -6.47 -5.35
C ASP A 260 -10.64 -6.06 -4.39
N PHE A 261 -9.38 -6.27 -4.76
CA PHE A 261 -8.22 -5.84 -3.99
C PHE A 261 -8.16 -4.33 -3.83
N LEU A 262 -8.32 -3.56 -4.91
CA LEU A 262 -8.32 -2.09 -4.87
C LEU A 262 -9.47 -1.59 -4.00
N VAL A 263 -10.68 -2.10 -4.20
CA VAL A 263 -11.84 -1.68 -3.41
C VAL A 263 -11.67 -2.04 -1.94
N ASN A 264 -11.26 -3.27 -1.62
CA ASN A 264 -11.06 -3.70 -0.24
C ASN A 264 -9.93 -2.93 0.45
N SER A 265 -8.85 -2.62 -0.25
CA SER A 265 -7.75 -1.82 0.30
C SER A 265 -8.22 -0.48 0.84
N ARG A 266 -9.13 0.18 0.11
CA ARG A 266 -9.70 1.48 0.49
C ARG A 266 -10.82 1.33 1.53
N LEU A 267 -11.66 0.30 1.41
CA LEU A 267 -12.72 0.03 2.40
C LEU A 267 -12.16 -0.37 3.77
N GLU A 268 -11.08 -1.15 3.83
CA GLU A 268 -10.41 -1.48 5.10
C GLU A 268 -9.91 -0.24 5.82
N ILE A 269 -9.36 0.74 5.10
CA ILE A 269 -8.94 2.03 5.63
C ILE A 269 -10.14 2.73 6.30
N HIS A 270 -11.29 2.77 5.61
CA HIS A 270 -12.52 3.35 6.14
C HIS A 270 -13.10 2.57 7.34
N ASN A 271 -13.02 1.24 7.31
CA ASN A 271 -13.55 0.35 8.35
C ASN A 271 -12.67 0.32 9.62
N GLN A 272 -11.34 0.38 9.48
CA GLN A 272 -10.41 0.50 10.61
C GLN A 272 -10.58 1.83 11.35
N PHE A 273 -11.05 2.88 10.67
CA PHE A 273 -11.25 4.23 11.22
C PHE A 273 -12.55 4.48 11.98
N LYS A 274 -13.14 3.41 12.51
CA LYS A 274 -14.00 3.48 13.70
C LYS A 274 -15.31 4.23 13.46
N LEU A 275 -16.24 3.55 12.79
CA LEU A 275 -17.69 3.74 13.03
C LEU A 275 -18.01 3.81 14.54
N ALA A 276 -17.30 3.06 15.38
CA ALA A 276 -17.45 3.08 16.84
C ALA A 276 -16.97 4.39 17.49
N GLU A 277 -15.80 4.93 17.14
CA GLU A 277 -15.31 6.22 17.69
C GLU A 277 -16.10 7.39 17.12
N PHE A 278 -16.46 7.33 15.84
CA PHE A 278 -17.39 8.26 15.22
C PHE A 278 -18.74 8.28 15.94
N THR A 279 -19.30 7.09 16.20
CA THR A 279 -20.56 6.93 16.96
C THR A 279 -20.41 7.46 18.39
N ASP A 280 -19.30 7.17 19.07
CA ASP A 280 -19.04 7.65 20.43
C ASP A 280 -18.87 9.17 20.49
N LYS A 281 -18.25 9.79 19.47
CA LYS A 281 -18.13 11.25 19.36
C LYS A 281 -19.46 11.92 19.02
N ILE A 282 -20.23 11.36 18.09
CA ILE A 282 -21.60 11.82 17.84
C ILE A 282 -22.40 11.72 19.13
N LYS A 283 -22.39 10.57 19.81
CA LYS A 283 -23.08 10.36 21.10
C LYS A 283 -22.67 11.36 22.17
N LYS A 284 -21.38 11.71 22.28
CA LYS A 284 -20.90 12.74 23.21
C LYS A 284 -21.43 14.14 22.90
N ASN A 285 -21.80 14.41 21.65
CA ASN A 285 -22.38 15.68 21.20
C ASN A 285 -23.92 15.66 21.14
N ILE A 286 -24.58 14.50 21.37
CA ILE A 286 -26.04 14.41 21.47
C ILE A 286 -26.46 15.14 22.74
N GLY A 287 -27.11 16.30 22.59
CA GLY A 287 -27.74 17.04 23.68
C GLY A 287 -27.38 18.53 23.77
N ASN A 288 -26.38 18.99 23.01
CA ASN A 288 -25.91 20.38 23.05
C ASN A 288 -25.95 21.03 21.65
N TYR A 289 -24.84 20.95 20.93
CA TYR A 289 -24.57 21.51 19.61
C TYR A 289 -23.30 20.83 19.08
N PHE A 290 -22.99 20.99 17.80
CA PHE A 290 -21.70 20.55 17.26
C PHE A 290 -21.13 21.59 16.31
N ILE A 291 -19.80 21.56 16.17
CA ILE A 291 -19.04 22.39 15.25
C ILE A 291 -18.70 21.51 14.04
N PRO A 292 -19.27 21.77 12.85
CA PRO A 292 -19.04 20.94 11.65
C PRO A 292 -17.56 20.66 11.38
N ASN A 293 -16.69 21.67 11.54
CA ASN A 293 -15.25 21.52 11.28
C ASN A 293 -14.50 20.67 12.31
N GLU A 294 -14.93 20.64 13.58
CA GLU A 294 -14.34 19.74 14.58
C GLU A 294 -14.72 18.28 14.28
N LEU A 295 -15.93 18.08 13.74
CA LEU A 295 -16.33 16.77 13.21
C LEU A 295 -15.47 16.40 11.98
N PHE A 296 -15.22 17.33 11.05
CA PHE A 296 -14.34 17.12 9.88
C PHE A 296 -12.85 16.96 10.21
N SER A 297 -12.33 17.51 11.30
CA SER A 297 -10.94 17.25 11.67
C SER A 297 -10.80 15.93 12.45
N SER A 298 -11.84 15.54 13.19
CA SER A 298 -11.81 14.35 14.04
C SER A 298 -12.13 13.03 13.32
N ILE A 299 -12.89 13.06 12.23
CA ILE A 299 -13.14 11.89 11.37
C ILE A 299 -11.90 11.59 10.49
N TYR A 300 -11.14 12.61 10.09
CA TYR A 300 -10.26 12.51 8.93
C TYR A 300 -8.75 12.55 9.24
N LYS A 301 -8.36 12.81 10.50
CA LYS A 301 -6.98 13.16 10.93
C LYS A 301 -5.85 12.14 10.72
N ASN A 302 -6.11 10.91 10.23
CA ASN A 302 -5.11 9.83 10.27
C ASN A 302 -5.18 8.86 9.07
N LEU A 303 -5.62 9.29 7.89
CA LEU A 303 -6.01 8.39 6.80
C LEU A 303 -5.06 8.34 5.61
N ILE A 304 -3.91 9.01 5.69
CA ILE A 304 -2.90 9.00 4.63
C ILE A 304 -1.91 7.86 4.89
N ASP A 305 -2.35 6.63 4.61
CA ASP A 305 -1.41 5.59 4.20
C ASP A 305 -1.57 5.42 2.69
N ILE A 306 -0.54 5.80 1.93
CA ILE A 306 -0.61 5.86 0.47
C ILE A 306 -0.81 4.43 -0.04
N SER A 307 -2.01 4.18 -0.55
CA SER A 307 -2.45 2.86 -0.93
C SER A 307 -2.25 2.64 -2.43
N MET A 308 -1.93 1.40 -2.81
CA MET A 308 -1.59 1.03 -4.19
C MET A 308 -2.61 1.52 -5.21
N GLU A 309 -2.13 1.95 -6.38
CA GLU A 309 -2.94 2.58 -7.43
C GLU A 309 -3.09 1.67 -8.66
N TRP A 310 -4.22 1.81 -9.37
CA TRP A 310 -4.31 1.39 -10.76
C TRP A 310 -3.75 2.50 -11.65
N ILE A 311 -2.70 2.20 -12.40
CA ILE A 311 -1.97 3.20 -13.19
C ILE A 311 -2.16 2.90 -14.67
N PRO A 312 -2.78 3.79 -15.46
CA PRO A 312 -2.93 3.58 -16.90
C PRO A 312 -1.56 3.43 -17.57
N TYR A 313 -1.42 2.43 -18.45
CA TYR A 313 -0.13 2.14 -19.08
C TYR A 313 0.43 3.31 -19.90
N SER A 314 -0.46 4.16 -20.44
CA SER A 314 -0.09 5.39 -21.16
C SER A 314 0.69 6.41 -20.32
N GLN A 315 0.69 6.27 -19.00
CA GLN A 315 1.49 7.10 -18.09
C GLN A 315 2.98 6.72 -18.08
N PHE A 316 3.37 5.60 -18.71
CA PHE A 316 4.75 5.15 -18.76
C PHE A 316 5.39 5.44 -20.10
N THR A 317 6.54 6.11 -20.06
CA THR A 317 7.40 6.39 -21.22
C THR A 317 8.80 5.81 -21.00
N ASN A 318 9.63 5.78 -22.04
CA ASN A 318 11.01 5.29 -21.99
C ASN A 318 11.15 3.86 -21.42
N VAL A 319 10.16 2.99 -21.70
CA VAL A 319 10.13 1.62 -21.19
C VAL A 319 11.26 0.80 -21.81
N LYS A 320 12.21 0.34 -20.98
CA LYS A 320 13.40 -0.41 -21.41
C LYS A 320 13.59 -1.66 -20.55
N GLU A 321 13.76 -2.82 -21.18
CA GLU A 321 14.13 -4.06 -20.46
C GLU A 321 15.53 -3.92 -19.85
N ILE A 322 15.65 -4.21 -18.56
CA ILE A 322 16.94 -4.17 -17.84
C ILE A 322 17.36 -5.53 -17.28
N ALA A 323 16.40 -6.44 -17.05
CA ALA A 323 16.70 -7.78 -16.58
C ALA A 323 15.61 -8.77 -16.96
N ARG A 324 16.00 -10.04 -17.09
CA ARG A 324 15.11 -11.17 -17.37
C ARG A 324 15.52 -12.35 -16.52
N GLY A 325 14.58 -12.87 -15.73
CA GLY A 325 14.82 -13.95 -14.78
C GLY A 325 13.91 -15.15 -14.96
N GLY A 326 13.94 -16.07 -13.99
CA GLY A 326 13.06 -17.23 -13.94
C GLY A 326 11.57 -16.83 -13.85
N PHE A 327 11.26 -15.86 -12.99
CA PHE A 327 9.89 -15.46 -12.63
C PHE A 327 9.30 -14.34 -13.47
N GLY A 328 10.09 -13.62 -14.26
CA GLY A 328 9.59 -12.45 -14.97
C GLY A 328 10.66 -11.66 -15.72
N ILE A 329 10.23 -10.50 -16.23
CA ILE A 329 11.03 -9.51 -16.93
C ILE A 329 10.85 -8.18 -16.20
N ILE A 330 11.96 -7.47 -16.02
CA ILE A 330 12.03 -6.19 -15.34
C ILE A 330 12.32 -5.11 -16.38
N TYR A 331 11.44 -4.11 -16.44
CA TYR A 331 11.65 -2.92 -17.26
C TYR A 331 11.86 -1.69 -16.37
N LEU A 332 12.73 -0.80 -16.80
CA LEU A 332 12.85 0.56 -16.29
C LEU A 332 11.92 1.46 -17.10
N ALA A 333 11.19 2.37 -16.47
CA ALA A 333 10.31 3.31 -17.14
C ALA A 333 10.29 4.67 -16.44
N THR A 334 9.84 5.70 -17.15
CA THR A 334 9.49 7.00 -16.59
C THR A 334 7.98 7.05 -16.39
N TRP A 335 7.52 7.20 -15.16
CA TRP A 335 6.13 7.45 -14.81
C TRP A 335 5.86 8.96 -14.87
N LEU A 336 4.99 9.39 -15.78
CA LEU A 336 4.50 10.76 -15.87
C LEU A 336 3.64 11.11 -14.64
N ASP A 337 3.87 12.28 -14.06
CA ASP A 337 3.19 12.81 -12.87
C ASP A 337 3.33 11.97 -11.57
N GLY A 338 4.14 10.91 -11.58
CA GLY A 338 4.62 10.19 -10.40
C GLY A 338 3.55 9.69 -9.39
N PRO A 339 4.00 9.16 -8.24
CA PRO A 339 3.12 8.82 -7.13
C PRO A 339 2.55 10.08 -6.46
N ILE A 340 1.39 9.89 -5.81
CA ILE A 340 0.85 10.88 -4.89
C ILE A 340 1.74 10.96 -3.64
N ASN A 341 2.12 12.18 -3.24
CA ASN A 341 2.89 12.44 -2.02
C ASN A 341 1.98 12.53 -0.78
N ASP A 342 2.58 12.70 0.39
CA ASP A 342 1.87 12.79 1.67
C ASP A 342 0.90 13.99 1.77
N TYR A 343 0.97 14.94 0.83
CA TYR A 343 0.12 16.13 0.75
C TYR A 343 -0.99 16.00 -0.31
N GLY A 344 -1.20 14.79 -0.87
CA GLY A 344 -2.21 14.59 -1.91
C GLY A 344 -1.84 15.17 -3.27
N GLN A 345 -0.58 15.56 -3.47
CA GLN A 345 -0.11 16.12 -4.74
C GLN A 345 0.64 15.07 -5.54
N ARG A 346 0.36 15.01 -6.84
CA ARG A 346 1.18 14.25 -7.80
C ARG A 346 2.59 14.80 -7.78
N SER A 347 3.58 13.92 -7.69
CA SER A 347 4.99 14.30 -7.75
C SER A 347 5.41 14.62 -9.19
N ASN A 348 6.63 15.10 -9.39
CA ASN A 348 7.20 15.18 -10.73
C ASN A 348 7.39 13.78 -11.31
N ASN A 349 7.72 13.71 -12.61
CA ASN A 349 8.07 12.46 -13.28
C ASN A 349 9.04 11.61 -12.44
N GLU A 350 8.71 10.34 -12.23
CA GLU A 350 9.49 9.42 -11.40
C GLU A 350 10.03 8.25 -12.24
N THR A 351 11.24 7.81 -11.92
CA THR A 351 11.80 6.58 -12.51
C THR A 351 11.31 5.38 -11.72
N VAL A 352 10.67 4.43 -12.39
CA VAL A 352 10.03 3.27 -11.78
C VAL A 352 10.47 1.96 -12.43
N ILE A 353 10.23 0.87 -11.72
CA ILE A 353 10.35 -0.49 -12.22
C ILE A 353 8.97 -1.03 -12.59
N LEU A 354 8.89 -1.61 -13.79
CA LEU A 354 7.75 -2.39 -14.26
C LEU A 354 8.13 -3.87 -14.24
N LYS A 355 7.57 -4.63 -13.28
CA LYS A 355 7.82 -6.07 -13.12
C LYS A 355 6.71 -6.88 -13.76
N ARG A 356 7.02 -7.53 -14.88
CA ARG A 356 6.10 -8.41 -15.61
C ARG A 356 6.42 -9.87 -15.29
N PHE A 357 5.42 -10.66 -14.91
CA PHE A 357 5.58 -12.10 -14.69
C PHE A 357 5.49 -12.88 -16.01
N LYS A 358 6.03 -14.10 -16.08
CA LYS A 358 5.84 -14.96 -17.26
C LYS A 358 4.42 -15.56 -17.24
N ASN A 359 3.82 -15.74 -18.42
CA ASN A 359 2.46 -16.25 -18.61
C ASN A 359 1.38 -15.46 -17.84
N SER A 360 1.49 -14.13 -17.86
CA SER A 360 0.63 -13.21 -17.08
C SER A 360 -0.71 -12.83 -17.74
N GLN A 361 -1.11 -13.53 -18.82
CA GLN A 361 -2.45 -13.43 -19.38
C GLN A 361 -3.52 -13.81 -18.33
N ASP A 362 -3.19 -14.77 -17.46
CA ASP A 362 -3.87 -14.98 -16.17
C ASP A 362 -3.02 -14.39 -15.04
N ILE A 363 -3.67 -13.84 -14.01
CA ILE A 363 -2.94 -13.29 -12.87
C ILE A 363 -2.19 -14.42 -12.16
N SER A 364 -0.87 -14.42 -12.34
CA SER A 364 -0.03 -15.41 -11.69
C SER A 364 -0.20 -15.33 -10.17
N LYS A 365 -0.24 -16.47 -9.49
CA LYS A 365 -0.25 -16.52 -8.02
C LYS A 365 0.87 -15.70 -7.39
N TYR A 366 2.01 -15.57 -8.08
CA TYR A 366 3.18 -14.82 -7.64
C TYR A 366 2.91 -13.31 -7.66
N PHE A 367 2.23 -12.81 -8.70
CA PHE A 367 1.77 -11.42 -8.77
C PHE A 367 0.87 -11.07 -7.58
N LEU A 368 -0.17 -11.88 -7.31
CA LEU A 368 -1.08 -11.61 -6.18
C LEU A 368 -0.39 -11.73 -4.83
N ASN A 369 0.55 -12.68 -4.67
CA ASN A 369 1.33 -12.81 -3.45
C ASN A 369 2.18 -11.56 -3.21
N GLU A 370 2.90 -11.08 -4.23
CA GLU A 370 3.72 -9.87 -4.12
C GLU A 370 2.87 -8.65 -3.81
N LEU A 371 1.75 -8.47 -4.53
CA LEU A 371 0.82 -7.37 -4.30
C LEU A 371 0.27 -7.35 -2.86
N LYS A 372 -0.28 -8.48 -2.39
CA LYS A 372 -0.90 -8.58 -1.05
C LYS A 372 0.12 -8.49 0.08
N SER A 373 1.28 -9.11 -0.07
CA SER A 373 2.34 -9.07 0.94
C SER A 373 2.97 -7.68 1.02
N ASN A 374 3.24 -7.01 -0.11
CA ASN A 374 3.77 -5.65 -0.10
C ASN A 374 2.80 -4.68 0.58
N GLN A 375 1.51 -4.76 0.28
CA GLN A 375 0.49 -3.93 0.91
C GLN A 375 0.44 -4.15 2.43
N SER A 376 0.51 -5.40 2.87
CA SER A 376 0.49 -5.75 4.29
C SER A 376 1.73 -5.26 5.03
N CYS A 377 2.90 -5.32 4.38
CA CYS A 377 4.17 -4.88 4.96
C CYS A 377 4.27 -3.35 5.01
N TYR A 378 3.76 -2.65 4.00
CA TYR A 378 3.82 -1.19 3.93
C TYR A 378 3.08 -0.53 5.12
N LYS A 379 1.94 -1.11 5.53
CA LYS A 379 1.15 -0.68 6.71
C LYS A 379 1.89 -0.73 8.06
N ILE A 380 3.05 -1.40 8.15
CA ILE A 380 3.79 -1.66 9.40
C ILE A 380 5.09 -0.82 9.49
N GLU A 381 5.52 -0.21 8.38
CA GLU A 381 6.75 0.56 8.16
C GLU A 381 8.09 -0.20 7.97
N HIS A 382 8.98 0.49 7.23
CA HIS A 382 10.43 0.36 7.00
C HIS A 382 10.97 -0.77 6.11
N HIS A 383 12.01 -0.40 5.32
CA HIS A 383 12.96 -1.30 4.66
C HIS A 383 12.36 -2.35 3.68
N ILE A 384 11.23 -2.04 3.05
CA ILE A 384 10.64 -2.81 1.94
C ILE A 384 10.61 -1.92 0.69
N ILE A 385 10.87 -2.50 -0.48
CA ILE A 385 10.72 -1.81 -1.76
C ILE A 385 9.24 -1.47 -1.96
N ARG A 386 8.93 -0.20 -2.16
CA ARG A 386 7.55 0.24 -2.33
C ARG A 386 6.98 -0.27 -3.65
N THR A 387 5.80 -0.87 -3.60
CA THR A 387 4.97 -1.11 -4.78
C THR A 387 3.95 0.00 -4.86
N TYR A 388 4.05 0.84 -5.89
CA TYR A 388 3.11 1.94 -6.13
C TYR A 388 1.74 1.44 -6.57
N GLY A 389 1.70 0.29 -7.23
CA GLY A 389 0.47 -0.28 -7.73
C GLY A 389 0.72 -1.20 -8.90
N PHE A 390 -0.20 -1.19 -9.86
CA PHE A 390 -0.10 -2.06 -11.03
C PHE A 390 -0.78 -1.44 -12.26
N THR A 391 -0.41 -1.98 -13.41
CA THR A 391 -0.88 -1.57 -14.74
C THR A 391 -1.16 -2.79 -15.61
N ARG A 392 -1.71 -2.58 -16.81
CA ARG A 392 -1.96 -3.63 -17.81
C ARG A 392 -1.40 -3.19 -19.15
N ASP A 393 -0.50 -3.99 -19.69
CA ASP A 393 0.12 -3.73 -20.98
C ASP A 393 -0.90 -3.97 -22.11
N PRO A 394 -1.26 -2.95 -22.91
CA PRO A 394 -2.27 -3.10 -23.95
C PRO A 394 -1.83 -4.02 -25.09
N LYS A 395 -0.53 -4.31 -25.24
CA LYS A 395 0.00 -5.14 -26.33
C LYS A 395 -0.06 -6.63 -26.01
N PHE A 396 0.24 -7.00 -24.77
CA PHE A 396 0.34 -8.41 -24.35
C PHE A 396 -0.79 -8.85 -23.42
N ASP A 397 -1.62 -7.90 -22.99
CA ASP A 397 -2.71 -8.10 -22.05
C ASP A 397 -2.25 -8.57 -20.66
N ASP A 398 -1.00 -8.28 -20.32
CA ASP A 398 -0.33 -8.72 -19.12
C ASP A 398 -0.47 -7.69 -17.99
N TYR A 399 -0.78 -8.15 -16.78
CA TYR A 399 -0.69 -7.33 -15.57
C TYR A 399 0.77 -7.17 -15.12
N ILE A 400 1.14 -5.94 -14.77
CA ILE A 400 2.50 -5.54 -14.44
C ILE A 400 2.51 -4.77 -13.12
N LEU A 401 3.41 -5.11 -12.21
CA LEU A 401 3.62 -4.36 -10.97
C LEU A 401 4.46 -3.11 -11.25
N VAL A 402 4.08 -1.99 -10.62
CA VAL A 402 4.80 -0.72 -10.68
C VAL A 402 5.48 -0.49 -9.34
N MET A 403 6.80 -0.46 -9.32
CA MET A 403 7.61 -0.51 -8.11
C MET A 403 8.65 0.61 -8.07
N GLN A 404 9.07 0.99 -6.86
CA GLN A 404 10.18 1.91 -6.62
C GLN A 404 11.46 1.40 -7.30
N PHE A 405 12.16 2.30 -7.98
CA PHE A 405 13.49 2.02 -8.52
C PHE A 405 14.57 2.28 -7.47
N ALA A 406 15.28 1.22 -7.06
CA ALA A 406 16.46 1.32 -6.20
C ALA A 406 17.72 1.47 -7.05
N SER A 407 18.15 2.71 -7.28
CA SER A 407 19.23 3.04 -8.22
C SER A 407 20.62 2.54 -7.80
N GLY A 408 20.79 2.11 -6.55
CA GLY A 408 22.04 1.55 -6.03
C GLY A 408 22.25 0.06 -6.32
N GLY A 409 21.27 -0.62 -6.92
CA GLY A 409 21.34 -2.04 -7.26
C GLY A 409 21.20 -2.97 -6.05
N ASP A 410 21.52 -4.26 -6.23
CA ASP A 410 21.44 -5.25 -5.16
C ASP A 410 22.66 -5.26 -4.23
N LEU A 411 22.48 -5.79 -3.03
CA LEU A 411 23.47 -5.84 -1.95
C LEU A 411 24.77 -6.50 -2.40
N HIS A 412 24.70 -7.59 -3.17
CA HIS A 412 25.90 -8.29 -3.57
C HIS A 412 26.77 -7.42 -4.48
N ASN A 413 26.16 -6.89 -5.55
CA ASN A 413 26.84 -6.02 -6.51
C ASN A 413 27.36 -4.74 -5.82
N TRP A 414 26.60 -4.19 -4.89
CA TRP A 414 27.03 -3.04 -4.10
C TRP A 414 28.24 -3.37 -3.22
N ILE A 415 28.27 -4.54 -2.57
CA ILE A 415 29.40 -5.00 -1.76
C ILE A 415 30.65 -5.15 -2.64
N GLN A 416 30.54 -5.71 -3.85
CA GLN A 416 31.70 -5.86 -4.75
C GLN A 416 32.43 -4.51 -4.96
N GLN A 417 31.67 -3.42 -5.07
CA GLN A 417 32.20 -2.09 -5.35
C GLN A 417 32.64 -1.32 -4.08
N ASN A 418 32.15 -1.69 -2.91
CA ASN A 418 32.30 -0.92 -1.68
C ASN A 418 32.92 -1.71 -0.51
N PHE A 419 33.32 -2.97 -0.73
CA PHE A 419 33.86 -3.83 0.32
C PHE A 419 35.02 -3.18 1.07
N THR A 420 35.91 -2.49 0.35
CA THR A 420 37.07 -1.81 0.95
C THR A 420 36.72 -0.57 1.77
N LYS A 421 35.52 -0.01 1.59
CA LYS A 421 35.05 1.23 2.23
C LYS A 421 34.18 0.99 3.47
N ILE A 422 33.65 -0.22 3.65
CA ILE A 422 32.78 -0.57 4.78
C ILE A 422 33.58 -1.17 5.94
N THR A 423 33.38 -0.62 7.14
CA THR A 423 34.09 -1.06 8.34
C THR A 423 33.22 -1.90 9.28
N TRP A 424 33.86 -2.73 10.09
CA TRP A 424 33.22 -3.57 11.11
C TRP A 424 32.48 -2.76 12.16
N ASN A 425 33.10 -1.70 12.67
CA ASN A 425 32.58 -0.90 13.77
C ASN A 425 31.47 0.11 13.35
N LYS A 426 31.07 0.14 12.06
CA LYS A 426 30.06 1.09 11.57
C LYS A 426 29.21 0.56 10.43
N GLN A 427 29.69 0.60 9.18
CA GLN A 427 28.83 0.40 8.00
C GLN A 427 28.25 -1.01 7.93
N LYS A 428 29.03 -2.06 8.25
CA LYS A 428 28.53 -3.44 8.21
C LYS A 428 27.35 -3.65 9.16
N LEU A 429 27.44 -3.09 10.37
CA LEU A 429 26.36 -3.15 11.37
C LEU A 429 25.14 -2.36 10.93
N ALA A 430 25.34 -1.18 10.34
CA ALA A 430 24.24 -0.36 9.80
C ALA A 430 23.46 -1.10 8.71
N ILE A 431 24.18 -1.72 7.75
CA ILE A 431 23.58 -2.50 6.66
C ILE A 431 22.72 -3.64 7.24
N LEU A 432 23.29 -4.45 8.13
CA LEU A 432 22.58 -5.60 8.70
C LEU A 432 21.41 -5.20 9.58
N TRP A 433 21.53 -4.11 10.33
CA TRP A 433 20.44 -3.59 11.15
C TRP A 433 19.24 -3.20 10.27
N GLN A 434 19.47 -2.43 9.19
CA GLN A 434 18.41 -2.05 8.24
C GLN A 434 17.78 -3.28 7.56
N ILE A 435 18.59 -4.23 7.10
CA ILE A 435 18.12 -5.50 6.52
C ILE A 435 17.26 -6.28 7.52
N SER A 436 17.70 -6.36 8.79
CA SER A 436 16.96 -7.07 9.84
C SER A 436 15.64 -6.39 10.21
N GLU A 437 15.54 -5.07 10.03
CA GLU A 437 14.29 -4.33 10.17
C GLU A 437 13.31 -4.68 9.06
N GLY A 438 13.75 -4.68 7.80
CA GLY A 438 12.87 -5.10 6.69
C GLY A 438 12.34 -6.51 6.89
N LEU A 439 13.19 -7.46 7.32
CA LEU A 439 12.74 -8.83 7.54
C LEU A 439 11.82 -8.94 8.78
N GLU A 440 12.05 -8.12 9.81
CA GLU A 440 11.12 -7.99 10.94
C GLU A 440 9.75 -7.47 10.49
N THR A 441 9.69 -6.50 9.58
CA THR A 441 8.45 -5.96 9.00
C THR A 441 7.65 -7.06 8.31
N ILE A 442 8.28 -7.88 7.45
CA ILE A 442 7.65 -9.04 6.80
C ILE A 442 7.10 -10.02 7.85
N HIS A 443 7.89 -10.31 8.89
CA HIS A 443 7.49 -11.27 9.93
C HIS A 443 6.37 -10.74 10.82
N LYS A 444 6.32 -9.44 11.12
CA LYS A 444 5.22 -8.78 11.84
C LYS A 444 3.92 -8.78 11.02
N ALA A 445 4.04 -8.66 9.70
CA ALA A 445 2.92 -8.83 8.77
C ALA A 445 2.39 -10.27 8.69
N ASN A 446 2.97 -11.22 9.44
CA ASN A 446 2.69 -12.66 9.42
C ASN A 446 2.96 -13.34 8.08
N TYR A 447 4.01 -12.88 7.39
CA TYR A 447 4.53 -13.50 6.19
C TYR A 447 5.91 -14.14 6.43
N VAL A 448 6.29 -15.02 5.51
CA VAL A 448 7.64 -15.60 5.36
C VAL A 448 8.13 -15.28 3.96
N HIS A 449 9.35 -14.75 3.83
CA HIS A 449 9.89 -14.29 2.54
C HIS A 449 10.21 -15.46 1.60
N ARG A 450 10.79 -16.55 2.12
CA ARG A 450 11.10 -17.81 1.41
C ARG A 450 12.19 -17.78 0.35
N ASP A 451 12.63 -16.60 -0.08
CA ASP A 451 13.71 -16.42 -1.06
C ASP A 451 14.61 -15.25 -0.65
N PHE A 452 14.92 -15.20 0.64
CA PHE A 452 15.70 -14.11 1.21
C PHE A 452 17.19 -14.33 0.93
N HIS A 453 17.81 -13.44 0.16
CA HIS A 453 19.23 -13.48 -0.18
C HIS A 453 19.71 -12.09 -0.62
N SER A 454 21.03 -11.89 -0.79
CA SER A 454 21.61 -10.58 -1.14
C SER A 454 21.10 -10.00 -2.46
N GLY A 455 20.77 -10.83 -3.44
CA GLY A 455 20.14 -10.38 -4.70
C GLY A 455 18.75 -9.77 -4.57
N ASN A 456 18.04 -10.01 -3.45
CA ASN A 456 16.69 -9.46 -3.19
C ASN A 456 16.72 -8.32 -2.17
N ILE A 457 17.90 -7.81 -1.85
CA ILE A 457 18.11 -6.67 -0.97
C ILE A 457 18.71 -5.56 -1.82
N LEU A 458 17.99 -4.46 -1.97
CA LEU A 458 18.36 -3.36 -2.87
C LEU A 458 18.79 -2.13 -2.08
N PHE A 459 19.68 -1.34 -2.69
CA PHE A 459 20.18 -0.08 -2.16
C PHE A 459 19.50 1.11 -2.86
N ASP A 460 18.77 1.91 -2.12
CA ASP A 460 18.25 3.19 -2.55
C ASP A 460 19.25 4.31 -2.21
N LEU A 461 19.66 5.06 -3.25
CA LEU A 461 20.58 6.19 -3.14
C LEU A 461 19.89 7.47 -2.64
N SER A 462 18.58 7.43 -2.36
CA SER A 462 17.84 8.58 -1.83
C SER A 462 18.49 9.17 -0.57
N ASN A 463 18.23 10.47 -0.32
CA ASN A 463 18.87 11.23 0.76
C ASN A 463 18.56 10.70 2.18
N ASN A 464 17.61 9.77 2.32
CA ASN A 464 17.26 9.21 3.60
C ASN A 464 18.19 8.06 4.00
N LYS A 465 19.32 8.41 4.64
CA LYS A 465 20.33 7.46 5.15
C LYS A 465 19.77 6.37 6.07
N ARG A 466 18.58 6.57 6.66
CA ARG A 466 17.92 5.59 7.54
C ARG A 466 17.27 4.44 6.78
N HIS A 467 16.93 4.60 5.51
CA HIS A 467 16.08 3.68 4.72
C HIS A 467 16.73 3.21 3.41
N GLN A 468 18.05 3.19 3.34
CA GLN A 468 18.76 2.91 2.11
C GLN A 468 18.69 1.43 1.71
N TRP A 469 18.65 0.50 2.68
CA TRP A 469 18.57 -0.92 2.36
C TRP A 469 17.12 -1.40 2.43
N GLN A 470 16.60 -1.91 1.32
CA GLN A 470 15.20 -2.33 1.23
C GLN A 470 15.11 -3.75 0.67
N ILE A 471 14.21 -4.55 1.23
CA ILE A 471 13.93 -5.91 0.76
C ILE A 471 12.90 -5.82 -0.37
N GLY A 472 13.22 -6.46 -1.49
CA GLY A 472 12.34 -6.60 -2.65
C GLY A 472 11.97 -8.07 -2.92
N ASP A 473 11.35 -8.29 -4.08
CA ASP A 473 10.93 -9.59 -4.61
C ASP A 473 10.09 -10.44 -3.63
N LEU A 474 8.86 -9.99 -3.40
CA LEU A 474 7.93 -10.70 -2.52
C LEU A 474 7.03 -11.71 -3.28
N GLY A 475 7.35 -12.06 -4.53
CA GLY A 475 6.54 -12.97 -5.34
C GLY A 475 6.37 -14.37 -4.72
N LEU A 476 7.40 -14.87 -4.04
CA LEU A 476 7.38 -16.16 -3.34
C LEU A 476 6.86 -16.06 -1.90
N THR A 477 6.64 -14.84 -1.39
CA THR A 477 6.22 -14.58 0.00
C THR A 477 4.84 -15.14 0.27
N GLN A 478 4.66 -15.80 1.42
CA GLN A 478 3.37 -16.39 1.80
C GLN A 478 3.02 -16.21 3.28
N PRO A 479 1.72 -16.18 3.63
CA PRO A 479 1.28 -16.13 5.02
C PRO A 479 1.77 -17.36 5.80
N THR A 480 2.08 -17.17 7.08
CA THR A 480 2.61 -18.23 7.96
C THR A 480 1.66 -19.42 8.16
N ASN A 481 0.36 -19.21 7.95
CA ASN A 481 -0.68 -20.22 8.21
C ASN A 481 -0.98 -21.09 6.96
N LYS A 482 -0.31 -20.84 5.84
CA LYS A 482 -0.57 -21.55 4.58
C LYS A 482 0.36 -22.76 4.43
N THR A 483 -0.13 -23.94 4.78
CA THR A 483 0.49 -25.22 4.40
C THR A 483 0.21 -25.45 2.91
N SER A 484 1.16 -25.10 2.04
CA SER A 484 0.97 -25.30 0.60
C SER A 484 1.88 -26.39 0.05
N ASN A 485 1.32 -27.27 -0.78
CA ASN A 485 2.05 -28.18 -1.69
C ASN A 485 2.70 -27.43 -2.86
N ASN A 486 3.14 -26.19 -2.64
CA ASN A 486 3.76 -25.40 -3.69
C ASN A 486 5.17 -25.92 -3.97
N GLU A 487 5.52 -25.91 -5.24
CA GLU A 487 6.90 -26.10 -5.67
C GLU A 487 7.84 -25.17 -4.88
N ILE A 488 8.91 -25.76 -4.37
CA ILE A 488 9.90 -25.06 -3.55
C ILE A 488 10.95 -24.47 -4.48
N TYR A 489 11.11 -23.16 -4.40
CA TYR A 489 12.12 -22.41 -5.11
C TYR A 489 13.14 -21.83 -4.12
N GLY A 490 14.34 -21.55 -4.62
CA GLY A 490 15.29 -20.68 -3.96
C GLY A 490 16.73 -20.93 -4.38
N VAL A 491 17.66 -20.36 -3.61
CA VAL A 491 19.10 -20.40 -3.88
C VAL A 491 19.79 -21.30 -2.87
N ILE A 492 20.30 -22.47 -3.31
CA ILE A 492 20.78 -23.57 -2.44
C ILE A 492 21.59 -23.10 -1.21
N PRO A 493 22.64 -22.26 -1.35
CA PRO A 493 23.41 -21.75 -0.21
C PRO A 493 22.61 -21.05 0.90
N TYR A 494 21.49 -20.42 0.56
CA TYR A 494 20.63 -19.69 1.51
C TYR A 494 19.48 -20.56 2.05
N ILE A 495 19.27 -21.77 1.52
CA ILE A 495 18.16 -22.63 1.95
C ILE A 495 18.49 -23.34 3.25
N ALA A 496 17.59 -23.19 4.22
CA ALA A 496 17.72 -23.83 5.52
C ALA A 496 17.65 -25.38 5.40
N PRO A 497 18.48 -26.13 6.14
CA PRO A 497 18.58 -27.59 6.00
C PRO A 497 17.26 -28.34 6.16
N GLU A 498 16.36 -27.86 7.04
CA GLU A 498 15.06 -28.49 7.27
C GLU A 498 14.13 -28.47 6.04
N ILE A 499 14.32 -27.51 5.13
CA ILE A 499 13.53 -27.40 3.90
C ILE A 499 13.89 -28.53 2.94
N PHE A 500 15.17 -28.87 2.82
CA PHE A 500 15.63 -30.04 2.06
C PHE A 500 15.11 -31.36 2.65
N LYS A 501 14.79 -31.38 3.97
CA LYS A 501 14.16 -32.51 4.65
C LYS A 501 12.62 -32.54 4.49
N GLY A 502 12.05 -31.67 3.66
CA GLY A 502 10.61 -31.61 3.39
C GLY A 502 9.80 -30.78 4.40
N SER A 503 10.45 -30.05 5.31
CA SER A 503 9.74 -29.11 6.18
C SER A 503 9.22 -27.91 5.40
N SER A 504 8.10 -27.34 5.85
CA SER A 504 7.60 -26.08 5.31
C SER A 504 8.49 -24.89 5.69
N PHE A 505 8.51 -23.87 4.84
CA PHE A 505 9.14 -22.60 5.17
C PHE A 505 8.53 -21.97 6.43
N SER A 506 9.36 -21.27 7.19
CA SER A 506 8.96 -20.61 8.43
C SER A 506 9.75 -19.31 8.62
N LYS A 507 9.33 -18.47 9.57
CA LYS A 507 10.13 -17.31 9.99
C LYS A 507 11.56 -17.70 10.36
N LYS A 508 11.78 -18.92 10.87
CA LYS A 508 13.10 -19.45 11.23
C LYS A 508 13.95 -19.87 10.02
N SER A 509 13.34 -20.21 8.88
CA SER A 509 14.10 -20.44 7.65
C SER A 509 14.61 -19.12 7.05
N ASP A 510 13.84 -18.03 7.14
CA ASP A 510 14.36 -16.70 6.75
C ASP A 510 15.50 -16.24 7.66
N VAL A 511 15.47 -16.57 8.96
CA VAL A 511 16.59 -16.28 9.89
C VAL A 511 17.86 -17.06 9.51
N TYR A 512 17.74 -18.26 8.93
CA TYR A 512 18.89 -18.97 8.39
C TYR A 512 19.52 -18.19 7.22
N CYS A 513 18.70 -17.71 6.29
CA CYS A 513 19.13 -16.83 5.20
C CYS A 513 19.86 -15.58 5.73
N MET A 514 19.35 -14.96 6.80
CA MET A 514 20.02 -13.83 7.45
C MET A 514 21.44 -14.19 7.94
N GLY A 515 21.65 -15.40 8.46
CA GLY A 515 22.98 -15.89 8.82
C GLY A 515 23.94 -15.97 7.62
N MET A 516 23.44 -16.38 6.45
CA MET A 516 24.23 -16.42 5.22
C MET A 516 24.56 -15.03 4.67
N ILE A 517 23.63 -14.07 4.78
CA ILE A 517 23.88 -12.67 4.44
C ILE A 517 24.90 -12.05 5.41
N MET A 518 24.80 -12.33 6.71
CA MET A 518 25.80 -11.91 7.69
C MET A 518 27.20 -12.42 7.32
N TRP A 519 27.32 -13.66 6.82
CA TRP A 519 28.58 -14.22 6.34
C TRP A 519 29.09 -13.52 5.08
N GLU A 520 28.23 -13.24 4.11
CA GLU A 520 28.60 -12.54 2.87
C GLU A 520 29.23 -11.17 3.15
N LEU A 521 28.83 -10.49 4.23
CA LEU A 521 29.44 -9.22 4.64
C LEU A 521 30.82 -9.37 5.29
N THR A 522 31.23 -10.56 5.72
CA THR A 522 32.58 -10.79 6.26
C THR A 522 33.58 -10.85 5.10
N THR A 523 33.29 -11.63 4.07
CA THR A 523 34.17 -11.93 2.94
C THR A 523 33.96 -11.04 1.72
N GLY A 524 32.76 -10.48 1.58
CA GLY A 524 32.31 -9.85 0.35
C GLY A 524 31.95 -10.85 -0.76
N CYS A 525 31.87 -12.14 -0.44
CA CYS A 525 31.67 -13.22 -1.40
C CYS A 525 30.35 -13.92 -1.13
N LYS A 526 29.74 -14.51 -2.17
CA LYS A 526 28.54 -15.32 -1.95
C LYS A 526 28.91 -16.66 -1.27
N PRO A 527 28.05 -17.19 -0.37
CA PRO A 527 28.31 -18.44 0.32
C PRO A 527 28.46 -19.60 -0.66
N PHE A 528 29.49 -20.45 -0.45
CA PHE A 528 29.79 -21.62 -1.30
C PHE A 528 30.09 -21.30 -2.78
N SER A 529 30.59 -20.10 -3.07
CA SER A 529 30.87 -19.68 -4.46
C SER A 529 31.96 -20.50 -5.16
N ASN A 530 32.82 -21.19 -4.41
CA ASN A 530 33.91 -22.00 -4.92
C ASN A 530 33.52 -23.45 -5.29
N VAL A 531 32.26 -23.84 -5.11
CA VAL A 531 31.80 -25.22 -5.38
C VAL A 531 30.58 -25.24 -6.30
N GLU A 532 30.33 -26.38 -6.91
CA GLU A 532 29.11 -26.61 -7.69
C GLU A 532 27.87 -26.62 -6.79
N HIS A 533 26.78 -25.99 -7.25
CA HIS A 533 25.51 -26.01 -6.55
C HIS A 533 24.67 -27.21 -7.00
N ASP A 534 25.05 -28.40 -6.59
CA ASP A 534 24.36 -29.66 -6.92
C ASP A 534 23.80 -30.35 -5.67
N ILE A 535 23.46 -31.64 -5.80
CA ILE A 535 22.96 -32.46 -4.69
C ILE A 535 24.05 -32.74 -3.64
N ASN A 536 25.33 -32.76 -4.03
CA ASN A 536 26.43 -33.01 -3.10
C ASN A 536 26.58 -31.84 -2.13
N LEU A 537 26.46 -30.60 -2.61
CA LEU A 537 26.40 -29.42 -1.73
C LEU A 537 25.21 -29.49 -0.77
N VAL A 538 24.05 -29.97 -1.23
CA VAL A 538 22.86 -30.14 -0.37
C VAL A 538 23.14 -31.14 0.75
N TYR A 539 23.77 -32.29 0.47
CA TYR A 539 24.16 -33.25 1.51
C TYR A 539 25.15 -32.66 2.51
N LYS A 540 26.19 -31.97 2.03
CA LYS A 540 27.13 -31.25 2.87
C LYS A 540 26.45 -30.25 3.83
N ILE A 541 25.50 -29.45 3.31
CA ILE A 541 24.72 -28.51 4.13
C ILE A 541 23.89 -29.24 5.20
N LEU A 542 23.29 -30.39 4.84
CA LEU A 542 22.50 -31.24 5.73
C LEU A 542 23.36 -31.86 6.84
N ASP A 543 24.62 -32.20 6.54
CA ASP A 543 25.62 -32.74 7.47
C ASP A 543 26.27 -31.65 8.33
N GLY A 544 25.94 -30.38 8.08
CA GLY A 544 26.33 -29.25 8.90
C GLY A 544 27.47 -28.41 8.34
N GLU A 545 27.89 -28.66 7.09
CA GLU A 545 28.89 -27.81 6.42
C GLU A 545 28.37 -26.36 6.33
N ARG A 546 29.26 -25.42 6.66
CA ARG A 546 29.01 -23.97 6.60
C ARG A 546 30.21 -23.29 5.99
N PRO A 547 30.03 -22.09 5.40
CA PRO A 547 31.15 -21.31 4.91
C PRO A 547 32.16 -20.98 6.01
N GLU A 548 33.44 -20.98 5.66
CA GLU A 548 34.54 -20.70 6.59
C GLU A 548 34.46 -19.27 7.15
N ILE A 549 34.62 -19.12 8.46
CA ILE A 549 34.59 -17.81 9.10
C ILE A 549 36.00 -17.22 9.08
N THR A 550 36.14 -16.04 8.48
CA THR A 550 37.42 -15.34 8.38
C THR A 550 37.91 -14.82 9.72
N GLU A 551 39.23 -14.80 9.90
CA GLU A 551 39.90 -14.37 11.14
C GLU A 551 39.57 -12.93 11.57
N ASP A 552 39.13 -12.06 10.66
CA ASP A 552 38.69 -10.70 10.98
C ASP A 552 37.28 -10.63 11.58
N THR A 553 36.57 -11.74 11.74
CA THR A 553 35.19 -11.71 12.21
C THR A 553 35.13 -11.53 13.74
N PRO A 554 34.47 -10.48 14.27
CA PRO A 554 34.31 -10.29 15.70
C PRO A 554 33.62 -11.49 16.37
N GLU A 555 34.10 -11.92 17.53
CA GLU A 555 33.59 -13.13 18.19
C GLU A 555 32.08 -13.04 18.52
N CYS A 556 31.62 -11.88 18.99
CA CYS A 556 30.21 -11.63 19.28
C CYS A 556 29.33 -11.73 18.01
N PHE A 557 29.85 -11.25 16.87
CA PHE A 557 29.21 -11.35 15.57
C PHE A 557 29.15 -12.80 15.10
N ALA A 558 30.27 -13.52 15.15
CA ALA A 558 30.34 -14.93 14.79
C ALA A 558 29.38 -15.79 15.62
N LYS A 559 29.24 -15.51 16.93
CA LYS A 559 28.26 -16.19 17.80
C LYS A 559 26.82 -15.95 17.35
N LEU A 560 26.44 -14.72 17.01
CA LEU A 560 25.10 -14.40 16.52
C LEU A 560 24.83 -15.05 15.15
N MET A 561 25.77 -14.92 14.21
CA MET A 561 25.72 -15.53 12.89
C MET A 561 25.54 -17.05 12.99
N LYS A 562 26.31 -17.70 13.88
CA LYS A 562 26.20 -19.14 14.14
C LYS A 562 24.85 -19.56 14.69
N LYS A 563 24.24 -18.76 15.57
CA LYS A 563 22.87 -19.00 16.05
C LYS A 563 21.85 -18.85 14.91
N CYS A 564 22.04 -17.92 13.99
CA CYS A 564 21.12 -17.71 12.87
C CYS A 564 21.09 -18.90 11.91
N TRP A 565 22.24 -19.48 11.57
CA TRP A 565 22.32 -20.62 10.64
C TRP A 565 22.38 -22.01 11.30
N ASP A 566 21.97 -22.11 12.57
CA ASP A 566 21.94 -23.37 13.32
C ASP A 566 21.06 -24.40 12.57
N PRO A 567 21.49 -25.65 12.41
CA PRO A 567 20.70 -26.66 11.70
C PRO A 567 19.33 -26.93 12.35
N ASN A 568 19.18 -26.70 13.66
CA ASN A 568 17.89 -26.79 14.34
C ASN A 568 17.16 -25.44 14.35
N PRO A 569 16.00 -25.30 13.66
CA PRO A 569 15.27 -24.04 13.60
C PRO A 569 14.80 -23.53 14.98
N LYS A 570 14.62 -24.41 15.97
CA LYS A 570 14.24 -24.02 17.34
C LYS A 570 15.35 -23.29 18.10
N LYS A 571 16.62 -23.51 17.73
CA LYS A 571 17.78 -22.84 18.34
C LYS A 571 18.06 -21.47 17.73
N ARG A 572 17.50 -21.19 16.55
CA ARG A 572 17.66 -19.89 15.88
C ARG A 572 16.89 -18.81 16.65
N PRO A 573 17.44 -17.59 16.78
CA PRO A 573 16.73 -16.45 17.35
C PRO A 573 15.53 -16.05 16.49
N SER A 574 14.62 -15.24 17.02
CA SER A 574 13.68 -14.48 16.20
C SER A 574 14.41 -13.34 15.48
N ILE A 575 13.87 -12.87 14.35
CA ILE A 575 14.46 -11.72 13.66
C ILE A 575 14.45 -10.47 14.55
N THR A 576 13.46 -10.33 15.43
CA THR A 576 13.39 -9.25 16.43
C THR A 576 14.58 -9.27 17.39
N GLU A 577 15.00 -10.44 17.86
CA GLU A 577 16.19 -10.57 18.71
C GLU A 577 17.48 -10.23 17.95
N VAL A 578 17.59 -10.67 16.69
CA VAL A 578 18.73 -10.34 15.80
C VAL A 578 18.82 -8.83 15.59
N ARG A 579 17.72 -8.20 15.19
CA ARG A 579 17.62 -6.76 14.97
C ARG A 579 17.97 -5.97 16.21
N LYS A 580 17.40 -6.31 17.37
CA LYS A 580 17.72 -5.64 18.65
C LYS A 580 19.21 -5.75 18.98
N THR A 581 19.81 -6.91 18.75
CA THR A 581 21.24 -7.12 18.99
C THR A 581 22.10 -6.23 18.07
N LEU A 582 21.80 -6.21 16.76
CA LEU A 582 22.49 -5.36 15.77
C LEU A 582 22.30 -3.86 16.07
N SER A 583 21.08 -3.46 16.44
CA SER A 583 20.73 -2.08 16.83
C SER A 583 21.55 -1.63 18.05
N ILE A 584 21.69 -2.50 19.06
CA ILE A 584 22.55 -2.23 20.22
C ILE A 584 24.00 -2.02 19.78
N TRP A 585 24.57 -2.92 18.98
CA TRP A 585 25.96 -2.78 18.51
C TRP A 585 26.17 -1.50 17.69
N TYR A 586 25.20 -1.12 16.85
CA TYR A 586 25.30 0.05 15.99
C TYR A 586 25.13 1.38 16.75
N HIS A 587 24.12 1.51 17.62
CA HIS A 587 23.80 2.80 18.26
C HIS A 587 24.50 3.05 19.59
N THR A 588 24.78 2.00 20.36
CA THR A 588 25.28 2.16 21.74
C THR A 588 26.79 1.97 21.87
N ASN A 589 27.47 1.59 20.78
CA ASN A 589 28.88 1.20 20.79
C ASN A 589 29.21 0.10 21.83
N LYS A 590 28.19 -0.67 22.27
CA LYS A 590 28.41 -1.81 23.17
C LYS A 590 29.21 -2.87 22.43
N ASN A 591 30.27 -3.36 23.05
CA ASN A 591 31.27 -4.26 22.46
C ASN A 591 32.05 -3.64 21.28
N ILE A 592 32.24 -2.32 21.24
CA ILE A 592 32.99 -1.66 20.15
C ILE A 592 34.44 -2.14 20.04
N GLU A 593 35.09 -2.50 21.16
CA GLU A 593 36.49 -2.97 21.17
C GLU A 593 36.72 -4.21 20.29
N PRO A 594 35.95 -5.31 20.44
CA PRO A 594 35.98 -6.43 19.49
C PRO A 594 35.83 -6.01 18.02
N PHE A 595 34.98 -5.03 17.70
CA PHE A 595 34.80 -4.55 16.32
C PHE A 595 35.98 -3.71 15.83
N ASN A 596 36.63 -2.93 16.69
CA ASN A 596 37.83 -2.16 16.35
C ASN A 596 39.04 -3.09 16.10
N GLN A 597 39.18 -4.14 16.92
CA GLN A 597 40.22 -5.17 16.73
C GLN A 597 40.00 -5.94 15.41
N ALA A 598 38.76 -6.37 15.17
CA ALA A 598 38.35 -6.98 13.91
C ALA A 598 38.62 -6.08 12.70
N GLU A 599 38.36 -4.77 12.79
CA GLU A 599 38.65 -3.82 11.72
C GLU A 599 40.16 -3.69 11.46
N THR A 600 40.98 -3.74 12.51
CA THR A 600 42.44 -3.73 12.37
C THR A 600 42.92 -4.99 11.64
N LYS A 601 42.42 -6.17 12.06
CA LYS A 601 42.74 -7.45 11.42
C LYS A 601 42.24 -7.51 9.97
N ARG A 602 41.05 -6.97 9.69
CA ARG A 602 40.50 -6.84 8.33
C ARG A 602 41.44 -6.08 7.41
N LYS A 603 41.94 -4.93 7.85
CA LYS A 603 42.90 -4.11 7.07
C LYS A 603 44.21 -4.84 6.81
N GLU A 604 44.71 -5.59 7.79
CA GLU A 604 45.88 -6.46 7.64
C GLU A 604 45.63 -7.57 6.59
N LEU A 605 44.51 -8.30 6.68
CA LEU A 605 44.20 -9.36 5.72
C LEU A 605 43.98 -8.82 4.29
N MET A 606 43.41 -7.62 4.17
CA MET A 606 43.25 -6.95 2.89
C MET A 606 44.60 -6.52 2.30
N SER A 607 45.53 -5.98 3.09
CA SER A 607 46.87 -5.62 2.60
C SER A 607 47.67 -6.84 2.17
N LEU A 608 47.44 -7.99 2.83
CA LEU A 608 47.97 -9.30 2.46
C LEU A 608 47.23 -9.98 1.30
N LYS A 609 46.19 -9.35 0.72
CA LYS A 609 45.36 -9.91 -0.37
C LYS A 609 44.73 -11.26 -0.03
N LYS A 610 44.44 -11.50 1.25
CA LYS A 610 43.78 -12.72 1.75
C LYS A 610 42.27 -12.55 1.95
N LEU A 611 41.77 -11.32 1.89
CA LEU A 611 40.39 -10.99 2.16
C LEU A 611 39.84 -10.00 1.14
N GLY A 612 38.66 -10.33 0.63
CA GLY A 612 37.89 -9.47 -0.26
C GLY A 612 37.53 -10.17 -1.57
N PRO A 613 36.49 -9.66 -2.26
CA PRO A 613 35.96 -10.29 -3.46
C PRO A 613 36.98 -10.38 -4.61
N GLU A 614 37.94 -9.46 -4.66
CA GLU A 614 39.00 -9.46 -5.68
C GLU A 614 39.97 -10.66 -5.54
N PHE A 615 40.02 -11.30 -4.37
CA PHE A 615 41.01 -12.33 -4.05
C PHE A 615 40.41 -13.71 -3.78
N SER A 616 39.08 -13.84 -3.76
CA SER A 616 38.37 -15.07 -3.43
C SER A 616 38.27 -16.10 -4.57
N GLY A 617 39.00 -15.88 -5.67
CA GLY A 617 38.93 -16.71 -6.87
C GLY A 617 37.64 -16.49 -7.67
N LYS A 618 37.61 -16.97 -8.91
CA LYS A 618 36.37 -16.92 -9.70
C LYS A 618 35.38 -17.93 -9.12
N PRO A 619 34.08 -17.58 -9.02
CA PRO A 619 33.05 -18.54 -8.65
C PRO A 619 33.10 -19.76 -9.57
N HIS A 620 32.77 -20.93 -9.02
CA HIS A 620 32.61 -22.15 -9.79
C HIS A 620 31.57 -21.92 -10.90
N PRO A 621 31.82 -22.33 -12.16
CA PRO A 621 30.90 -22.06 -13.28
C PRO A 621 29.47 -22.58 -13.05
N SER A 622 29.34 -23.69 -12.32
CA SER A 622 28.05 -24.27 -11.91
C SER A 622 27.46 -23.72 -10.60
N ALA A 623 28.03 -22.66 -10.02
CA ALA A 623 27.47 -21.99 -8.86
C ALA A 623 26.31 -21.07 -9.29
N ILE A 624 25.09 -21.42 -8.87
CA ILE A 624 23.86 -20.71 -9.26
C ILE A 624 23.29 -19.92 -8.08
N TYR A 625 23.20 -18.60 -8.27
CA TYR A 625 22.66 -17.65 -7.29
C TYR A 625 21.36 -16.98 -7.72
N THR A 626 20.73 -17.52 -8.76
CA THR A 626 19.37 -17.18 -9.14
C THR A 626 18.42 -18.25 -8.63
N SER A 627 17.29 -17.84 -8.07
CA SER A 627 16.27 -18.73 -7.54
C SER A 627 15.75 -19.70 -8.61
N ARG A 628 15.67 -21.00 -8.26
CA ARG A 628 15.25 -22.10 -9.14
C ARG A 628 14.47 -23.15 -8.38
N SER A 629 13.73 -24.00 -9.10
CA SER A 629 13.01 -25.13 -8.50
C SER A 629 14.00 -26.07 -7.81
N LEU A 630 13.65 -26.48 -6.60
CA LEU A 630 14.44 -27.40 -5.77
C LEU A 630 13.77 -28.77 -5.61
N SER A 631 12.66 -29.01 -6.31
CA SER A 631 11.86 -30.23 -6.23
C SER A 631 12.69 -31.51 -6.40
N SER A 632 13.60 -31.53 -7.39
CA SER A 632 14.50 -32.66 -7.65
C SER A 632 15.46 -32.95 -6.50
N PHE A 633 15.98 -31.92 -5.83
CA PHE A 633 16.89 -32.09 -4.70
C PHE A 633 16.14 -32.61 -3.48
N ILE A 634 14.97 -32.04 -3.20
CA ILE A 634 14.12 -32.44 -2.07
C ILE A 634 13.67 -33.90 -2.23
N SER A 635 13.23 -34.29 -3.43
CA SER A 635 12.84 -35.67 -3.74
C SER A 635 13.98 -36.66 -3.45
N LYS A 636 15.21 -36.34 -3.88
CA LYS A 636 16.40 -37.17 -3.59
C LYS A 636 16.70 -37.25 -2.09
N CYS A 637 16.61 -36.14 -1.36
CA CYS A 637 16.80 -36.13 0.09
C CYS A 637 15.73 -36.97 0.82
N SER A 638 14.46 -36.89 0.38
CA SER A 638 13.37 -37.69 0.93
C SER A 638 13.54 -39.18 0.65
N SER A 639 14.08 -39.58 -0.50
CA SER A 639 14.32 -41.00 -0.80
C SER A 639 15.37 -41.65 0.10
N ILE A 640 16.35 -40.88 0.59
CA ILE A 640 17.42 -41.36 1.47
C ILE A 640 16.95 -41.46 2.93
N GLY A 641 15.98 -40.63 3.34
CA GLY A 641 15.41 -40.67 4.70
C GLY A 641 14.83 -42.04 5.08
N ASN A 642 14.32 -42.80 4.11
CA ASN A 642 13.81 -44.16 4.31
C ASN A 642 14.89 -45.26 4.31
N SER A 643 16.12 -44.98 3.86
CA SER A 643 17.24 -45.93 3.82
C SER A 643 18.35 -45.62 4.81
N SER A 644 18.09 -44.74 5.78
CA SER A 644 19.04 -44.21 6.78
C SER A 644 19.65 -45.24 7.75
N LYS A 645 19.55 -46.53 7.46
CA LYS A 645 20.34 -47.60 8.09
C LYS A 645 21.49 -48.13 7.23
N GLU A 646 21.58 -47.83 5.93
CA GLU A 646 22.61 -48.42 5.06
C GLU A 646 23.81 -47.51 4.74
N TYR A 647 23.73 -46.21 4.99
CA TYR A 647 24.81 -45.30 4.58
C TYR A 647 26.04 -45.31 5.50
N ILE A 648 25.88 -45.71 6.78
CA ILE A 648 27.01 -45.85 7.71
C ILE A 648 27.95 -47.01 7.29
N SER A 649 27.49 -47.93 6.44
CA SER A 649 28.30 -49.09 6.01
C SER A 649 29.11 -48.86 4.74
N ARG A 650 28.78 -47.87 3.89
CA ARG A 650 29.47 -47.69 2.60
C ARG A 650 30.73 -46.82 2.64
N GLU A 651 30.84 -45.88 3.58
CA GLU A 651 32.10 -45.13 3.76
C GLU A 651 33.22 -46.01 4.37
N LEU A 652 32.87 -47.08 5.09
CA LEU A 652 33.83 -48.05 5.63
C LEU A 652 34.34 -49.07 4.60
N GLU A 653 33.66 -49.27 3.47
CA GLU A 653 34.08 -50.23 2.42
C GLU A 653 35.05 -49.63 1.40
N PHE A 654 35.02 -48.30 1.19
CA PHE A 654 35.91 -47.63 0.24
C PHE A 654 37.31 -47.33 0.81
N ASP A 655 37.44 -47.16 2.13
CA ASP A 655 38.74 -46.90 2.78
C ASP A 655 39.56 -48.16 3.09
N ILE A 656 38.97 -49.36 3.00
CA ILE A 656 39.67 -50.64 3.24
C ILE A 656 40.37 -51.20 1.98
N ASN A 657 40.00 -50.77 0.77
CA ASN A 657 40.49 -51.39 -0.48
C ASN A 657 41.64 -50.67 -1.21
N LEU A 658 42.26 -49.64 -0.62
CA LEU A 658 43.40 -48.93 -1.21
C LEU A 658 44.78 -49.45 -0.75
N SER A 659 44.84 -50.43 0.15
CA SER A 659 46.11 -50.98 0.68
C SER A 659 46.56 -52.31 0.07
N ASN A 660 45.81 -52.92 -0.86
CA ASN A 660 46.08 -54.28 -1.35
C ASN A 660 46.34 -54.45 -2.86
N ILE A 661 46.65 -53.38 -3.61
CA ILE A 661 47.09 -53.51 -5.01
C ILE A 661 48.53 -53.06 -5.16
N SER A 662 49.43 -53.80 -4.53
CA SER A 662 50.80 -53.98 -5.01
C SER A 662 51.16 -55.46 -4.90
N ASN A 663 50.75 -56.25 -5.88
CA ASN A 663 51.51 -57.40 -6.37
C ASN A 663 50.70 -58.16 -7.44
N ALA A 664 51.45 -58.67 -8.41
CA ALA A 664 51.15 -59.80 -9.27
C ALA A 664 50.46 -59.53 -10.63
N LEU A 665 51.24 -59.92 -11.65
CA LEU A 665 50.85 -60.49 -12.96
C LEU A 665 50.53 -59.45 -14.05
N GLY A 666 51.31 -59.29 -15.13
CA GLY A 666 52.27 -60.22 -15.72
C GLY A 666 51.59 -61.28 -16.58
N THR A 667 51.55 -61.00 -17.89
CA THR A 667 51.82 -61.96 -18.99
C THR A 667 50.64 -62.61 -19.76
N LYS A 668 50.53 -62.16 -21.03
CA LYS A 668 50.31 -62.89 -22.32
C LYS A 668 48.92 -63.40 -22.80
N ARG A 669 48.59 -62.88 -24.02
CA ARG A 669 48.21 -63.56 -25.31
C ARG A 669 46.82 -64.24 -25.37
N LYS A 670 46.03 -64.28 -26.47
CA LYS A 670 46.18 -64.28 -27.97
C LYS A 670 44.81 -63.85 -28.57
N ILE A 671 44.71 -62.94 -29.56
CA ILE A 671 44.48 -63.13 -31.02
C ILE A 671 43.52 -64.28 -31.40
N GLU A 672 42.37 -63.98 -32.02
CA GLU A 672 41.96 -64.42 -33.39
C GLU A 672 40.61 -63.83 -33.82
N GLU A 673 40.37 -63.89 -35.13
CA GLU A 673 39.60 -63.01 -36.01
C GLU A 673 38.48 -63.82 -36.73
N ILE A 674 37.51 -63.12 -37.35
CA ILE A 674 36.71 -63.51 -38.56
C ILE A 674 35.39 -64.33 -38.44
N ASN A 675 34.29 -63.70 -38.91
CA ASN A 675 33.32 -64.12 -39.98
C ASN A 675 32.00 -63.30 -39.83
N ILE A 676 31.49 -62.42 -40.72
CA ILE A 676 31.22 -62.34 -42.18
C ILE A 676 29.85 -62.93 -42.63
N ASN A 677 29.16 -62.11 -43.45
CA ASN A 677 27.98 -62.32 -44.34
C ASN A 677 26.58 -62.36 -43.70
N SER A 678 25.48 -61.88 -44.29
CA SER A 678 25.10 -61.21 -45.57
C SER A 678 23.57 -60.98 -45.49
N HIS A 679 22.88 -59.97 -46.04
CA HIS A 679 22.54 -59.77 -47.45
C HIS A 679 21.70 -58.49 -47.64
N GLU A 680 21.80 -57.93 -48.85
CA GLU A 680 20.98 -56.90 -49.51
C GLU A 680 19.46 -57.26 -49.52
N ASN A 681 18.46 -56.42 -49.87
CA ASN A 681 18.39 -55.49 -50.99
C ASN A 681 17.04 -54.71 -50.99
N SER A 682 17.03 -53.55 -51.66
CA SER A 682 15.88 -52.84 -52.28
C SER A 682 14.74 -52.31 -51.37
N GLY A 683 14.22 -51.09 -51.48
CA GLY A 683 14.27 -50.09 -52.54
C GLY A 683 12.83 -49.68 -52.92
N LYS A 684 12.42 -48.45 -52.58
CA LYS A 684 11.75 -47.50 -53.51
C LYS A 684 11.23 -46.25 -52.80
N SER A 685 11.71 -45.13 -53.32
CA SER A 685 11.22 -43.77 -53.17
C SER A 685 9.84 -43.57 -53.81
N SER A 686 9.07 -42.61 -53.31
CA SER A 686 8.53 -41.56 -54.18
C SER A 686 8.34 -40.27 -53.39
N ARG A 687 8.65 -39.17 -54.06
CA ARG A 687 8.73 -37.79 -53.63
C ARG A 687 7.79 -37.05 -54.58
N THR A 688 6.88 -36.22 -54.09
CA THR A 688 6.25 -35.18 -54.92
C THR A 688 5.97 -33.95 -54.07
N SER A 689 6.34 -32.83 -54.69
CA SER A 689 6.43 -31.46 -54.21
C SER A 689 5.19 -30.64 -54.57
N LEU A 690 4.92 -29.62 -53.75
CA LEU A 690 4.54 -28.22 -54.05
C LEU A 690 3.69 -27.87 -55.29
N THR A 691 2.62 -27.13 -55.04
CA THR A 691 2.05 -25.92 -55.71
C THR A 691 0.65 -25.71 -55.09
N ASP A 692 0.01 -24.56 -54.92
CA ASP A 692 0.24 -23.11 -55.02
C ASP A 692 -1.08 -22.47 -54.48
N ARG A 693 -0.99 -21.23 -53.95
CA ARG A 693 -2.00 -20.14 -53.90
C ARG A 693 -3.45 -20.41 -53.43
N GLU A 694 -3.87 -19.74 -52.34
CA GLU A 694 -4.56 -18.43 -52.31
C GLU A 694 -4.41 -17.78 -50.93
#